data_AF-A0A445EDC3-F1
#
_entry.id   AF-A0A445EDC3-F1
#
_cell.length_a   1.000
_cell.length_b   1.000
_cell.length_c   1.000
_cell.angle_alpha   90.00
_cell.angle_beta   90.00
_cell.angle_gamma   90.00
#
_symmetry.space_group_name_H-M   'P 1'
#
loop_
_entity.id
_entity.type
_entity.pdbx_description
1 polymer ?
#
loop_
_entity_poly.entity_id
_entity_poly.type
_entity_poly.pdbx_seq_one_letter_code
_entity_poly.pdbx_strand_id
1 'polypeptide(L)'
;MVIGFILSSGGEEGRATLTSDKHMASSSSSPAPLQTTMLLGSPSFPNAIAWSQDNLLAVATAHFVTILRPDMPHGPRGIIKISPIEPFLFGFVERKDLISGCLLPISLYRDDKPVVQSISWSPLGISLNSGCLLAVCTSEGHVKVYRPPFCDFCSEWIEVVNVSERLFEYLQCTEFQGTGTPLEFSKRNASDEIDSVAKPKKKSLKTVPENDMLPVISADQYATRSAVLSSIVVSWSPLLHDIHATVSLLAVGGKSGKISLWRFYAPDCYTIEGGKIPSAVKFVGFLEAHNSWVTTISWLSFSVNSSNPQILLVTGSSDGSVKVWLGDYHKLIKSTEVDQNVFILLKEVITVNVVPVSVLSVTVHVQCSSKMLLAIGKGSGSFEIWLCDISSKEFNKLGSYDAHDYIVTGLAWAFGGRCLYSCSQDNLVRSWILRDRCLDEVPVHMPHNNNSSSASDDVYDSCLGAAVSPGNLVVATVHCFDVEKLNRMYEGRVLRAAIEYHWIGGLHVDICLNRPVPFYTEELSGLAEKDLTNWGSNIIWSLNQYQCLDRPLVLLDIILALLDFKVSMPRYVEHLLIKWISLSFPGFHTDLPNEKTLLQVSSSLSGVPSRMLHLLNIICRRVMLAQLDADEITRISSEVQNTKGECCSMDEQVTKWIAILGSSERELRERLVGFSFCASQTSKSRPGATPFQTGHWYPVGLAQMEQWIALNNDHVRGELKSIASEVTNEKRCSAVESCSYCSASVPFESPEFGLCQGKTSGSGSNDKRHKLSRCAVSMQVCPSIPLWFCVCCHRVAFRLAPDPLFRMSSSQFDSDFVTKSLSRAVSSKPLCPYCGILLQRRQPDFLVSPLPFYSSYNNIKHNKQWNIYIAN
;
A
#
# COMPACT_ATOMS: atom_id res chain seq x y z
N MET A 1 44.03 -31.86 23.72
CA MET A 1 44.78 -31.18 24.80
C MET A 1 43.75 -30.72 25.80
N VAL A 2 43.68 -31.41 26.94
CA VAL A 2 42.72 -31.23 28.03
C VAL A 2 43.27 -30.18 28.97
N ILE A 3 42.51 -29.13 29.29
CA ILE A 3 42.66 -28.39 30.57
C ILE A 3 41.27 -27.90 31.00
N GLY A 4 40.80 -28.39 32.14
CA GLY A 4 39.67 -27.82 32.87
C GLY A 4 40.16 -26.99 34.06
N PHE A 5 39.37 -26.01 34.49
CA PHE A 5 39.48 -25.33 35.80
C PHE A 5 38.05 -24.91 36.22
N ILE A 6 37.44 -25.62 37.18
CA ILE A 6 37.33 -25.30 38.61
C ILE A 6 36.42 -24.10 38.90
N LEU A 7 35.23 -24.43 39.42
CA LEU A 7 34.30 -23.54 40.13
C LEU A 7 34.94 -23.05 41.44
N SER A 8 34.89 -21.74 41.67
CA SER A 8 35.08 -21.12 42.99
C SER A 8 33.90 -20.19 43.24
N SER A 9 33.14 -20.53 44.29
CA SER A 9 32.07 -19.74 44.88
C SER A 9 32.65 -18.66 45.80
N GLY A 10 32.34 -17.39 45.53
CA GLY A 10 32.53 -16.28 46.44
C GLY A 10 31.37 -15.31 46.27
N GLY A 11 30.51 -15.23 47.28
CA GLY A 11 29.42 -14.26 47.34
C GLY A 11 29.91 -12.97 47.99
N GLU A 12 29.61 -11.84 47.38
CA GLU A 12 29.51 -10.54 48.05
C GLU A 12 28.29 -9.79 47.51
N GLU A 13 27.40 -9.41 48.42
CA GLU A 13 26.21 -8.59 48.18
C GLU A 13 26.64 -7.15 47.87
N GLY A 14 26.57 -6.79 46.58
CA GLY A 14 26.76 -5.42 46.10
C GLY A 14 25.47 -4.88 45.47
N ARG A 15 24.78 -3.99 46.18
CA ARG A 15 23.60 -3.25 45.72
C ARG A 15 24.01 -2.28 44.61
N ALA A 16 24.01 -2.73 43.35
CA ALA A 16 24.31 -1.88 42.20
C ALA A 16 23.07 -1.04 41.82
N THR A 17 23.09 0.23 42.19
CA THR A 17 22.31 1.29 41.57
C THR A 17 22.62 1.32 40.07
N LEU A 18 21.60 1.12 39.22
CA LEU A 18 21.64 1.43 37.79
C LEU A 18 21.82 2.94 37.61
N THR A 19 23.06 3.40 37.58
CA THR A 19 23.40 4.68 36.96
C THR A 19 23.35 4.47 35.46
N SER A 20 22.44 5.17 34.80
CA SER A 20 22.41 5.30 33.35
C SER A 20 23.70 5.97 32.90
N ASP A 21 24.63 5.20 32.34
CA ASP A 21 25.67 5.80 31.51
C ASP A 21 24.99 6.29 30.23
N LYS A 22 24.60 7.56 30.26
CA LYS A 22 24.32 8.38 29.08
C LYS A 22 25.60 8.38 28.23
N HIS A 23 25.74 7.41 27.34
CA HIS A 23 26.51 7.65 26.13
C HIS A 23 25.88 8.86 25.45
N MET A 24 26.61 9.98 25.41
CA MET A 24 26.24 11.13 24.59
C MET A 24 26.06 10.61 23.15
N ALA A 25 24.81 10.49 22.70
CA ALA A 25 24.51 10.27 21.30
C ALA A 25 25.10 11.47 20.55
N SER A 26 26.12 11.23 19.72
CA SER A 26 26.55 12.21 18.73
C SER A 26 25.32 12.58 17.91
N SER A 27 24.93 13.85 17.89
CA SER A 27 23.78 14.33 17.14
C SER A 27 24.00 14.10 15.64
N SER A 28 23.44 13.02 15.08
CA SER A 28 23.53 12.73 13.65
C SER A 28 22.55 13.63 12.87
N SER A 29 23.00 14.18 11.73
CA SER A 29 22.16 14.98 10.82
C SER A 29 21.25 14.14 9.92
N SER A 30 21.31 12.81 10.05
CA SER A 30 20.54 11.86 9.25
C SER A 30 19.95 10.74 10.13
N PRO A 31 18.82 10.14 9.71
CA PRO A 31 18.25 8.99 10.37
C PRO A 31 19.18 7.76 10.30
N ALA A 32 19.05 6.86 11.27
CA ALA A 32 19.71 5.57 11.27
C ALA A 32 19.43 4.80 9.96
N PRO A 33 20.44 4.09 9.42
CA PRO A 33 20.27 3.30 8.21
C PRO A 33 19.23 2.21 8.43
N LEU A 34 18.39 2.00 7.42
CA LEU A 34 17.41 0.91 7.42
C LEU A 34 18.13 -0.42 7.19
N GLN A 35 17.66 -1.48 7.83
CA GLN A 35 18.33 -2.79 7.78
C GLN A 35 18.17 -3.45 6.40
N THR A 36 19.30 -3.86 5.82
CA THR A 36 19.34 -4.66 4.59
C THR A 36 18.58 -5.98 4.76
N THR A 37 17.75 -6.33 3.80
CA THR A 37 16.98 -7.58 3.83
C THR A 37 17.56 -8.62 2.89
N MET A 38 17.86 -9.82 3.41
CA MET A 38 18.42 -10.92 2.64
C MET A 38 17.34 -11.73 1.90
N LEU A 39 17.65 -12.16 0.67
CA LEU A 39 16.75 -12.92 -0.19
C LEU A 39 17.33 -14.30 -0.54
N LEU A 40 16.44 -15.29 -0.59
CA LEU A 40 16.77 -16.70 -0.86
C LEU A 40 16.94 -17.02 -2.36
N GLY A 41 16.42 -16.17 -3.25
CA GLY A 41 16.48 -16.36 -4.70
C GLY A 41 17.08 -15.14 -5.37
N SER A 42 17.71 -15.34 -6.53
CA SER A 42 18.26 -14.25 -7.35
C SER A 42 17.19 -13.73 -8.31
N PRO A 43 16.98 -12.41 -8.39
CA PRO A 43 16.25 -11.83 -9.51
C PRO A 43 16.98 -12.10 -10.83
N SER A 44 16.24 -12.10 -11.95
CA SER A 44 16.80 -12.44 -13.26
C SER A 44 16.43 -11.45 -14.37
N PHE A 45 15.47 -10.56 -14.13
CA PHE A 45 14.96 -9.62 -15.10
C PHE A 45 15.04 -8.18 -14.56
N PRO A 46 15.13 -7.17 -15.45
CA PRO A 46 15.04 -5.76 -15.05
C PRO A 46 13.76 -5.44 -14.28
N ASN A 47 13.82 -4.38 -13.47
CA ASN A 47 12.72 -3.88 -12.67
C ASN A 47 12.08 -4.95 -11.75
N ALA A 48 12.93 -5.78 -11.12
CA ALA A 48 12.51 -6.92 -10.32
C ALA A 48 11.86 -6.56 -8.96
N ILE A 49 11.85 -5.28 -8.58
CA ILE A 49 11.35 -4.77 -7.30
C ILE A 49 10.23 -3.77 -7.54
N ALA A 50 9.16 -3.87 -6.75
CA ALA A 50 8.04 -2.94 -6.83
C ALA A 50 7.50 -2.61 -5.43
N TRP A 51 7.22 -1.33 -5.18
CA TRP A 51 6.67 -0.83 -3.91
C TRP A 51 5.19 -0.50 -4.08
N SER A 52 4.35 -1.07 -3.23
CA SER A 52 2.90 -0.91 -3.30
C SER A 52 2.39 0.35 -2.59
N GLN A 53 1.14 0.71 -2.88
CA GLN A 53 0.41 1.77 -2.20
C GLN A 53 -0.08 1.40 -0.78
N ASP A 54 0.08 0.15 -0.33
CA ASP A 54 -0.12 -0.30 1.06
C ASP A 54 1.20 -0.60 1.80
N ASN A 55 2.32 -0.08 1.28
CA ASN A 55 3.65 -0.17 1.88
C ASN A 55 4.26 -1.58 1.97
N LEU A 56 3.94 -2.40 0.98
CA LEU A 56 4.54 -3.72 0.79
C LEU A 56 5.55 -3.64 -0.35
N LEU A 57 6.68 -4.31 -0.15
CA LEU A 57 7.69 -4.45 -1.18
C LEU A 57 7.57 -5.86 -1.77
N ALA A 58 7.43 -5.98 -3.09
CA ALA A 58 7.52 -7.25 -3.79
C ALA A 58 8.83 -7.32 -4.55
N VAL A 59 9.52 -8.46 -4.44
CA VAL A 59 10.72 -8.75 -5.22
C VAL A 59 10.55 -10.08 -5.95
N ALA A 60 10.73 -10.03 -7.27
CA ALA A 60 10.78 -11.19 -8.13
C ALA A 60 12.14 -11.90 -7.96
N THR A 61 12.12 -13.16 -7.53
CA THR A 61 13.33 -13.93 -7.20
C THR A 61 13.19 -15.34 -7.73
N ALA A 62 13.86 -15.66 -8.84
CA ALA A 62 13.73 -16.93 -9.54
C ALA A 62 12.25 -17.36 -9.71
N HIS A 63 11.85 -18.50 -9.16
CA HIS A 63 10.51 -19.08 -9.28
C HIS A 63 9.54 -18.68 -8.15
N PHE A 64 9.81 -17.60 -7.42
CA PHE A 64 8.90 -17.06 -6.41
C PHE A 64 8.98 -15.54 -6.28
N VAL A 65 7.91 -14.94 -5.78
CA VAL A 65 7.90 -13.52 -5.38
C VAL A 65 7.93 -13.44 -3.87
N THR A 66 8.91 -12.70 -3.34
CA THR A 66 9.04 -12.42 -1.91
C THR A 66 8.36 -11.10 -1.59
N ILE A 67 7.44 -11.09 -0.63
CA ILE A 67 6.69 -9.91 -0.21
C ILE A 67 7.10 -9.52 1.20
N LEU A 68 7.54 -8.28 1.37
CA LEU A 68 8.20 -7.77 2.57
C LEU A 68 7.52 -6.51 3.09
N ARG A 69 7.75 -6.27 4.37
CA ARG A 69 7.41 -5.03 5.06
C ARG A 69 8.72 -4.32 5.44
N PRO A 70 8.97 -3.10 4.94
CA PRO A 70 10.21 -2.38 5.25
C PRO A 70 10.46 -2.14 6.75
N ASP A 71 9.40 -2.08 7.56
CA ASP A 71 9.46 -1.94 9.03
C ASP A 71 9.78 -3.24 9.78
N MET A 72 9.66 -4.40 9.12
CA MET A 72 9.88 -5.71 9.71
C MET A 72 10.78 -6.55 8.78
N PRO A 73 12.10 -6.30 8.79
CA PRO A 73 13.06 -6.99 7.92
C PRO A 73 13.23 -8.48 8.26
N HIS A 74 12.71 -8.92 9.42
CA HIS A 74 12.76 -10.32 9.85
C HIS A 74 11.71 -11.19 9.15
N GLY A 75 12.05 -11.63 7.94
CA GLY A 75 11.34 -12.66 7.19
C GLY A 75 10.20 -12.14 6.29
N PRO A 76 9.82 -12.92 5.27
CA PRO A 76 8.80 -12.53 4.31
C PRO A 76 7.41 -12.42 4.95
N ARG A 77 6.72 -11.30 4.71
CA ARG A 77 5.30 -11.12 5.03
C ARG A 77 4.42 -12.06 4.19
N GLY A 78 4.87 -12.40 2.99
CA GLY A 78 4.22 -13.38 2.13
C GLY A 78 5.12 -13.86 1.00
N ILE A 79 4.71 -14.94 0.36
CA ILE A 79 5.40 -15.57 -0.77
C ILE A 79 4.37 -15.96 -1.82
N ILE A 80 4.71 -15.78 -3.10
CA ILE A 80 4.02 -16.39 -4.23
C ILE A 80 4.95 -17.43 -4.85
N LYS A 81 4.55 -18.70 -4.89
CA LYS A 81 5.32 -19.75 -5.55
C LYS A 81 4.80 -19.94 -6.97
N ILE A 82 5.71 -19.92 -7.94
CA ILE A 82 5.37 -20.22 -9.33
C ILE A 82 5.56 -21.71 -9.57
N SER A 83 4.52 -22.33 -10.11
CA SER A 83 4.54 -23.72 -10.55
C SER A 83 4.50 -23.76 -12.08
N PRO A 84 5.15 -24.74 -12.72
CA PRO A 84 5.01 -24.96 -14.16
C PRO A 84 3.54 -25.14 -14.54
N ILE A 85 3.14 -24.57 -15.68
CA ILE A 85 1.79 -24.66 -16.21
C ILE A 85 1.84 -25.51 -17.49
N GLU A 86 0.78 -26.29 -17.74
CA GLU A 86 0.67 -27.02 -19.01
C GLU A 86 0.57 -26.02 -20.17
N PRO A 87 1.34 -26.23 -21.25
CA PRO A 87 1.35 -25.31 -22.38
C PRO A 87 -0.02 -25.27 -23.06
N PHE A 88 -0.45 -24.09 -23.51
CA PHE A 88 -1.69 -23.95 -24.26
C PHE A 88 -1.61 -24.71 -25.59
N LEU A 89 -2.58 -25.58 -25.84
CA LEU A 89 -2.65 -26.38 -27.07
C LEU A 89 -3.52 -25.67 -28.11
N PHE A 90 -2.91 -25.04 -29.11
CA PHE A 90 -3.61 -24.28 -30.17
C PHE A 90 -3.38 -24.80 -31.61
N GLY A 91 -2.74 -25.96 -31.75
CA GLY A 91 -2.58 -26.66 -33.03
C GLY A 91 -1.28 -27.46 -33.11
N PHE A 92 -1.20 -28.36 -34.08
CA PHE A 92 0.00 -29.15 -34.37
C PHE A 92 0.70 -28.61 -35.61
N VAL A 93 2.03 -28.54 -35.55
CA VAL A 93 2.88 -28.22 -36.72
C VAL A 93 3.46 -29.53 -37.25
N GLU A 94 3.43 -29.71 -38.56
CA GLU A 94 4.04 -30.90 -39.16
C GLU A 94 5.55 -30.94 -38.92
N ARG A 95 6.10 -32.15 -38.76
CA ARG A 95 7.53 -32.34 -38.43
C ARG A 95 8.48 -31.67 -39.44
N LYS A 96 8.08 -31.59 -40.71
CA LYS A 96 8.85 -30.96 -41.79
C LYS A 96 8.97 -29.44 -41.62
N ASP A 97 8.01 -28.80 -40.95
CA ASP A 97 7.93 -27.36 -40.77
C ASP A 97 8.54 -26.90 -39.42
N LEU A 98 8.97 -27.83 -38.56
CA LEU A 98 9.64 -27.53 -37.28
C LEU A 98 10.99 -26.84 -37.44
N ILE A 99 11.63 -26.95 -38.60
CA ILE A 99 12.88 -26.26 -38.93
C ILE A 99 12.66 -24.82 -39.43
N SER A 100 11.41 -24.35 -39.48
CA SER A 100 11.12 -22.98 -39.87
C SER A 100 11.72 -22.00 -38.86
N GLY A 101 12.40 -20.97 -39.36
CA GLY A 101 13.04 -19.94 -38.53
C GLY A 101 12.05 -19.06 -37.74
N CYS A 102 10.74 -19.17 -38.01
CA CYS A 102 9.71 -18.45 -37.27
C CYS A 102 9.34 -19.09 -35.93
N LEU A 103 9.72 -20.36 -35.71
CA LEU A 103 9.42 -21.07 -34.47
C LEU A 103 10.50 -20.77 -33.43
N LEU A 104 10.09 -20.10 -32.35
CA LEU A 104 10.97 -19.83 -31.22
C LEU A 104 10.85 -20.97 -30.19
N PRO A 105 11.97 -21.44 -29.61
CA PRO A 105 11.90 -22.37 -28.49
C PRO A 105 11.15 -21.73 -27.31
N ILE A 106 10.20 -22.48 -26.75
CA ILE A 106 9.34 -22.02 -25.65
C ILE A 106 10.10 -22.04 -24.31
N SER A 107 11.08 -22.93 -24.19
CA SER A 107 11.99 -23.01 -23.04
C SER A 107 13.38 -23.47 -23.48
N LEU A 108 14.41 -23.00 -22.77
CA LEU A 108 15.75 -23.57 -22.85
C LEU A 108 15.83 -24.74 -21.85
N TYR A 109 16.40 -25.88 -22.26
CA TYR A 109 16.45 -27.15 -21.50
C TYR A 109 17.08 -27.07 -20.08
N ARG A 110 17.64 -25.92 -19.67
CA ARG A 110 18.38 -25.75 -18.41
C ARG A 110 17.56 -25.22 -17.23
N ASP A 111 16.34 -24.76 -17.44
CA ASP A 111 15.49 -24.22 -16.38
C ASP A 111 14.42 -25.25 -15.97
N ASP A 112 14.59 -25.87 -14.80
CA ASP A 112 13.62 -26.86 -14.28
C ASP A 112 12.29 -26.23 -13.84
N LYS A 113 12.23 -24.90 -13.70
CA LYS A 113 11.05 -24.15 -13.22
C LYS A 113 10.92 -22.79 -13.92
N PRO A 114 9.68 -22.30 -14.16
CA PRO A 114 9.44 -20.95 -14.64
C PRO A 114 9.95 -19.89 -13.65
N VAL A 115 10.53 -18.82 -14.20
CA VAL A 115 11.04 -17.67 -13.45
C VAL A 115 10.05 -16.53 -13.55
N VAL A 116 9.98 -15.68 -12.52
CA VAL A 116 9.18 -14.45 -12.54
C VAL A 116 9.87 -13.41 -13.41
N GLN A 117 9.20 -12.98 -14.47
CA GLN A 117 9.71 -12.02 -15.45
C GLN A 117 9.29 -10.58 -15.14
N SER A 118 8.05 -10.37 -14.69
CA SER A 118 7.53 -9.03 -14.42
C SER A 118 6.50 -9.07 -13.31
N ILE A 119 6.50 -8.04 -12.46
CA ILE A 119 5.55 -7.86 -11.36
C ILE A 119 4.96 -6.45 -11.40
N SER A 120 3.70 -6.31 -11.00
CA SER A 120 3.07 -5.00 -10.88
C SER A 120 1.97 -5.00 -9.81
N TRP A 121 1.98 -3.97 -8.96
CA TRP A 121 0.97 -3.75 -7.92
C TRP A 121 -0.25 -3.03 -8.47
N SER A 122 -1.44 -3.51 -8.15
CA SER A 122 -2.66 -2.72 -8.36
C SER A 122 -2.70 -1.52 -7.42
N PRO A 123 -3.51 -0.49 -7.73
CA PRO A 123 -3.83 0.53 -6.74
C PRO A 123 -4.52 -0.05 -5.50
N LEU A 124 -4.49 0.72 -4.41
CA LEU A 124 -5.14 0.35 -3.16
C LEU A 124 -6.67 0.27 -3.33
N GLY A 125 -7.30 -0.74 -2.72
CA GLY A 125 -8.76 -0.87 -2.70
C GLY A 125 -9.35 -1.77 -3.79
N ILE A 126 -8.54 -2.35 -4.69
CA ILE A 126 -9.03 -3.30 -5.69
C ILE A 126 -9.29 -4.69 -5.10
N SER A 127 -8.56 -5.08 -4.04
CA SER A 127 -8.81 -6.35 -3.33
C SER A 127 -10.04 -6.28 -2.42
N LEU A 128 -10.67 -7.42 -2.14
CA LEU A 128 -11.82 -7.56 -1.22
C LEU A 128 -11.51 -7.11 0.21
N ASN A 129 -10.25 -7.24 0.65
CA ASN A 129 -9.79 -6.73 1.94
C ASN A 129 -9.29 -5.27 1.86
N SER A 130 -9.51 -4.60 0.72
CA SER A 130 -9.08 -3.25 0.38
C SER A 130 -7.56 -3.02 0.30
N GLY A 131 -6.76 -4.08 0.32
CA GLY A 131 -5.34 -4.02 -0.02
C GLY A 131 -5.08 -3.95 -1.53
N CYS A 132 -3.80 -4.00 -1.90
CA CYS A 132 -3.38 -4.14 -3.30
C CYS A 132 -3.46 -5.61 -3.77
N LEU A 133 -3.67 -5.81 -5.06
CA LEU A 133 -3.42 -7.07 -5.77
C LEU A 133 -2.03 -7.03 -6.40
N LEU A 134 -1.44 -8.19 -6.65
CA LEU A 134 -0.17 -8.31 -7.38
C LEU A 134 -0.37 -9.12 -8.66
N ALA A 135 -0.06 -8.52 -9.81
CA ALA A 135 0.05 -9.25 -11.07
C ALA A 135 1.47 -9.79 -11.22
N VAL A 136 1.60 -11.04 -11.66
CA VAL A 136 2.88 -11.73 -11.86
C VAL A 136 2.88 -12.35 -13.25
N CYS A 137 3.90 -12.03 -14.04
CA CYS A 137 4.20 -12.61 -15.34
C CYS A 137 5.39 -13.57 -15.22
N THR A 138 5.29 -14.76 -15.79
CA THR A 138 6.36 -15.76 -15.81
C THR A 138 7.13 -15.74 -17.12
N SER A 139 8.33 -16.34 -17.14
CA SER A 139 9.17 -16.51 -18.33
C SER A 139 8.53 -17.39 -19.43
N GLU A 140 7.57 -18.23 -19.05
CA GLU A 140 6.74 -19.03 -19.97
C GLU A 140 5.61 -18.20 -20.62
N GLY A 141 5.40 -16.97 -20.15
CA GLY A 141 4.40 -16.04 -20.67
C GLY A 141 3.02 -16.14 -20.04
N HIS A 142 2.94 -16.73 -18.85
CA HIS A 142 1.70 -16.80 -18.07
C HIS A 142 1.56 -15.61 -17.13
N VAL A 143 0.35 -15.04 -17.05
CA VAL A 143 0.00 -13.94 -16.16
C VAL A 143 -1.09 -14.34 -15.20
N LYS A 144 -0.79 -14.23 -13.91
CA LYS A 144 -1.71 -14.49 -12.81
C LYS A 144 -1.77 -13.30 -11.86
N VAL A 145 -2.94 -13.07 -11.28
CA VAL A 145 -3.14 -12.02 -10.28
C VAL A 145 -3.40 -12.66 -8.92
N TYR A 146 -2.71 -12.16 -7.90
CA TYR A 146 -2.72 -12.67 -6.55
C TYR A 146 -3.23 -11.62 -5.56
N ARG A 147 -3.76 -12.10 -4.44
CA ARG A 147 -4.15 -11.28 -3.29
C ARG A 147 -3.54 -11.81 -2.01
N PRO A 148 -3.42 -10.97 -0.97
CA PRO A 148 -3.02 -11.44 0.34
C PRO A 148 -4.01 -12.51 0.87
N PRO A 149 -3.49 -13.48 1.65
CA PRO A 149 -4.34 -14.50 2.26
C PRO A 149 -5.29 -13.88 3.28
N PHE A 150 -6.47 -14.49 3.45
CA PHE A 150 -7.42 -14.07 4.48
C PHE A 150 -6.93 -14.41 5.89
N CYS A 151 -6.02 -15.38 6.00
CA CYS A 151 -5.50 -15.93 7.23
C CYS A 151 -4.03 -15.52 7.39
N ASP A 152 -3.69 -14.84 8.47
CA ASP A 152 -2.32 -14.39 8.75
C ASP A 152 -1.33 -15.52 9.03
N PHE A 153 -1.81 -16.74 9.27
CA PHE A 153 -0.97 -17.95 9.42
C PHE A 153 -0.53 -18.53 8.07
N CYS A 154 -1.06 -18.00 6.96
CA CYS A 154 -0.63 -18.36 5.62
C CYS A 154 0.28 -17.25 5.10
N SER A 155 1.51 -17.60 4.73
CA SER A 155 2.38 -16.69 3.98
C SER A 155 2.10 -16.77 2.48
N GLU A 156 1.45 -17.83 2.01
CA GLU A 156 1.18 -18.03 0.58
C GLU A 156 0.02 -17.16 0.10
N TRP A 157 0.32 -16.34 -0.89
CA TRP A 157 -0.67 -15.49 -1.54
C TRP A 157 -1.60 -16.31 -2.43
N ILE A 158 -2.86 -15.87 -2.52
CA ILE A 158 -3.92 -16.65 -3.14
C ILE A 158 -4.16 -16.13 -4.56
N GLU A 159 -4.15 -17.05 -5.53
CA GLU A 159 -4.52 -16.76 -6.92
C GLU A 159 -5.98 -16.29 -7.01
N VAL A 160 -6.20 -15.16 -7.68
CA VAL A 160 -7.52 -14.54 -7.92
C VAL A 160 -8.00 -14.83 -9.32
N VAL A 161 -7.12 -14.68 -10.32
CA VAL A 161 -7.44 -14.89 -11.74
C VAL A 161 -6.18 -15.29 -12.51
N ASN A 162 -6.37 -16.23 -13.44
CA ASN A 162 -5.41 -16.55 -14.48
C ASN A 162 -5.76 -15.78 -15.76
N VAL A 163 -5.03 -14.70 -16.03
CA VAL A 163 -5.31 -13.79 -17.15
C VAL A 163 -4.98 -14.45 -18.48
N SER A 164 -3.90 -15.24 -18.54
CA SER A 164 -3.51 -15.95 -19.76
C SER A 164 -4.51 -17.01 -20.18
N GLU A 165 -5.12 -17.73 -19.22
CA GLU A 165 -6.19 -18.69 -19.50
C GLU A 165 -7.44 -17.98 -20.05
N ARG A 166 -7.85 -16.86 -19.45
CA ARG A 166 -8.96 -16.05 -19.99
C ARG A 166 -8.68 -15.51 -21.38
N LEU A 167 -7.43 -15.13 -21.66
CA LEU A 167 -7.01 -14.67 -22.99
C LEU A 167 -7.11 -15.80 -24.01
N PHE A 168 -6.64 -16.98 -23.63
CA PHE A 168 -6.69 -18.17 -24.45
C PHE A 168 -8.13 -18.57 -24.79
N GLU A 169 -9.02 -18.60 -23.80
CA GLU A 169 -10.46 -18.84 -24.00
C GLU A 169 -11.08 -17.84 -24.99
N TYR A 170 -10.77 -16.54 -24.84
CA TYR A 170 -11.25 -15.51 -25.76
C TYR A 170 -10.74 -15.72 -27.19
N LEU A 171 -9.45 -16.03 -27.35
CA LEU A 171 -8.85 -16.26 -28.66
C LEU A 171 -9.39 -17.52 -29.33
N GLN A 172 -9.65 -18.60 -28.57
CA GLN A 172 -10.31 -19.78 -29.09
C GLN A 172 -11.73 -19.46 -29.60
N CYS A 173 -12.51 -18.69 -28.84
CA CYS A 173 -13.86 -18.29 -29.23
C CYS A 173 -13.90 -17.40 -30.48
N THR A 174 -12.82 -16.66 -30.75
CA THR A 174 -12.70 -15.78 -31.92
C THR A 174 -11.86 -16.40 -33.05
N GLU A 175 -11.57 -17.70 -32.98
CA GLU A 175 -10.73 -18.43 -33.93
C GLU A 175 -9.36 -17.77 -34.19
N PHE A 176 -8.82 -17.06 -33.19
CA PHE A 176 -7.62 -16.25 -33.26
C PHE A 176 -7.67 -15.10 -34.28
N GLN A 177 -8.86 -14.74 -34.78
CA GLN A 177 -9.08 -13.61 -35.69
C GLN A 177 -9.23 -12.26 -34.94
N GLY A 178 -9.36 -12.29 -33.61
CA GLY A 178 -9.32 -11.10 -32.74
C GLY A 178 -10.52 -10.15 -32.86
N THR A 179 -11.51 -10.49 -33.69
CA THR A 179 -12.71 -9.70 -33.98
C THR A 179 -13.94 -10.59 -33.83
N GLY A 180 -14.48 -10.68 -32.62
CA GLY A 180 -15.72 -11.42 -32.36
C GLY A 180 -16.28 -11.12 -30.97
N THR A 181 -17.60 -10.98 -30.89
CA THR A 181 -18.31 -10.77 -29.63
C THR A 181 -18.41 -12.12 -28.89
N PRO A 182 -17.92 -12.25 -27.65
CA PRO A 182 -18.18 -13.46 -26.87
C PRO A 182 -19.68 -13.54 -26.59
N LEU A 183 -20.34 -14.63 -27.00
CA LEU A 183 -21.69 -14.96 -26.54
C LEU A 183 -21.68 -14.99 -25.00
N GLU A 184 -22.63 -14.27 -24.39
CA GLU A 184 -22.73 -14.12 -22.94
C GLU A 184 -22.62 -15.46 -22.19
N PHE A 185 -21.89 -15.43 -21.07
CA PHE A 185 -21.69 -16.54 -20.14
C PHE A 185 -23.03 -17.16 -19.70
N SER A 186 -23.48 -18.22 -20.38
CA SER A 186 -24.52 -19.09 -19.84
C SER A 186 -23.93 -19.97 -18.76
N LYS A 187 -24.36 -19.71 -17.52
CA LYS A 187 -24.30 -20.61 -16.37
C LYS A 187 -24.44 -22.07 -16.82
N ARG A 188 -23.38 -22.87 -16.72
CA ARG A 188 -23.58 -24.32 -16.52
C ARG A 188 -24.07 -24.45 -15.09
N ASN A 189 -25.36 -24.75 -14.97
CA ASN A 189 -26.09 -24.84 -13.71
C ASN A 189 -25.36 -25.75 -12.73
N ALA A 190 -25.04 -25.18 -11.57
CA ALA A 190 -24.88 -25.90 -10.33
C ALA A 190 -26.29 -26.26 -9.84
N SER A 191 -26.76 -27.44 -10.19
CA SER A 191 -27.87 -28.13 -9.52
C SER A 191 -27.72 -29.62 -9.80
N ASP A 192 -27.78 -30.41 -8.73
CA ASP A 192 -27.66 -31.87 -8.63
C ASP A 192 -26.18 -32.30 -8.41
N GLU A 193 -25.71 -32.78 -7.24
CA GLU A 193 -26.34 -33.34 -6.05
C GLU A 193 -25.50 -32.99 -4.80
N ILE A 194 -26.18 -32.65 -3.71
CA ILE A 194 -25.67 -32.78 -2.34
C ILE A 194 -26.01 -34.21 -1.92
N ASP A 195 -25.03 -35.11 -1.77
CA ASP A 195 -24.83 -35.87 -0.52
C ASP A 195 -23.71 -36.93 -0.61
N SER A 196 -23.14 -37.17 0.57
CA SER A 196 -22.34 -38.33 1.00
C SER A 196 -20.81 -38.29 0.89
N VAL A 197 -20.23 -38.30 2.09
CA VAL A 197 -18.84 -38.59 2.45
C VAL A 197 -18.52 -40.06 2.15
N ALA A 198 -17.52 -40.35 1.29
CA ALA A 198 -16.77 -41.61 1.34
C ALA A 198 -15.42 -41.53 0.58
N LYS A 199 -14.42 -42.22 1.15
CA LYS A 199 -13.01 -42.39 0.78
C LYS A 199 -12.71 -42.67 -0.72
N PRO A 200 -11.48 -42.38 -1.21
CA PRO A 200 -11.13 -42.55 -2.61
C PRO A 200 -10.93 -44.04 -2.94
N LYS A 201 -11.81 -44.59 -3.79
CA LYS A 201 -11.56 -45.87 -4.49
C LYS A 201 -11.37 -45.60 -5.98
N LYS A 202 -10.22 -46.04 -6.49
CA LYS A 202 -9.89 -46.19 -7.91
C LYS A 202 -11.10 -46.72 -8.69
N LYS A 203 -11.51 -46.00 -9.75
CA LYS A 203 -12.35 -46.56 -10.82
C LYS A 203 -11.80 -46.18 -12.19
N SER A 204 -11.46 -47.26 -12.88
CA SER A 204 -11.23 -47.51 -14.30
C SER A 204 -11.64 -46.44 -15.31
N LEU A 205 -10.74 -46.27 -16.30
CA LEU A 205 -10.96 -45.71 -17.62
C LEU A 205 -12.36 -46.02 -18.15
N LYS A 206 -13.13 -44.95 -18.39
CA LYS A 206 -14.20 -44.94 -19.39
C LYS A 206 -13.67 -44.19 -20.60
N THR A 207 -13.80 -44.85 -21.74
CA THR A 207 -13.42 -44.44 -23.09
C THR A 207 -13.87 -43.02 -23.43
N VAL A 208 -12.91 -42.20 -23.83
CA VAL A 208 -13.07 -40.89 -24.45
C VAL A 208 -13.73 -41.09 -25.83
N PRO A 209 -14.70 -40.25 -26.25
CA PRO A 209 -15.14 -40.24 -27.63
C PRO A 209 -13.98 -39.79 -28.53
N GLU A 210 -13.51 -40.66 -29.41
CA GLU A 210 -12.63 -40.31 -30.54
C GLU A 210 -13.37 -39.29 -31.42
N ASN A 211 -13.02 -37.99 -31.36
CA ASN A 211 -12.80 -37.09 -32.52
C ASN A 211 -12.53 -35.60 -32.15
N ASP A 212 -11.60 -35.28 -31.26
CA ASP A 212 -11.09 -33.89 -31.09
C ASP A 212 -9.58 -33.84 -31.46
N MET A 213 -9.25 -34.11 -32.72
CA MET A 213 -7.91 -33.86 -33.23
C MET A 213 -7.75 -32.34 -33.43
N LEU A 214 -6.89 -31.71 -32.62
CA LEU A 214 -6.51 -30.29 -32.80
C LEU A 214 -6.08 -30.02 -34.26
N PRO A 215 -6.38 -28.83 -34.80
CA PRO A 215 -6.08 -28.52 -36.20
C PRO A 215 -4.57 -28.57 -36.47
N VAL A 216 -4.20 -29.14 -37.63
CA VAL A 216 -2.85 -28.98 -38.20
C VAL A 216 -2.75 -27.56 -38.75
N ILE A 217 -1.75 -26.80 -38.29
CA ILE A 217 -1.53 -25.40 -38.64
C ILE A 217 -0.12 -25.19 -39.18
N SER A 218 0.07 -24.11 -39.96
CA SER A 218 1.40 -23.77 -40.44
C SER A 218 2.32 -23.30 -39.31
N ALA A 219 3.64 -23.36 -39.52
CA ALA A 219 4.62 -22.84 -38.58
C ALA A 219 4.42 -21.33 -38.29
N ASP A 220 4.01 -20.54 -39.29
CA ASP A 220 3.72 -19.11 -39.13
C ASP A 220 2.46 -18.86 -38.30
N GLN A 221 1.40 -19.66 -38.52
CA GLN A 221 0.19 -19.59 -37.71
C GLN A 221 0.50 -19.97 -36.26
N TYR A 222 1.31 -21.01 -36.05
CA TYR A 222 1.75 -21.40 -34.72
C TYR A 222 2.55 -20.27 -34.04
N ALA A 223 3.54 -19.72 -34.73
CA ALA A 223 4.36 -18.63 -34.21
C ALA A 223 3.52 -17.39 -33.84
N THR A 224 2.56 -17.02 -34.69
CA THR A 224 1.66 -15.89 -34.46
C THR A 224 0.77 -16.12 -33.24
N ARG A 225 0.13 -17.29 -33.14
CA ARG A 225 -0.72 -17.66 -32.00
C ARG A 225 0.08 -17.71 -30.70
N SER A 226 1.27 -18.31 -30.75
CA SER A 226 2.20 -18.35 -29.62
C SER A 226 2.61 -16.95 -29.18
N ALA A 227 2.98 -16.06 -30.11
CA ALA A 227 3.45 -14.71 -29.78
C ALA A 227 2.38 -13.83 -29.11
N VAL A 228 1.09 -14.05 -29.42
CA VAL A 228 -0.02 -13.34 -28.76
C VAL A 228 -0.24 -13.83 -27.33
N LEU A 229 -0.05 -15.13 -27.06
CA LEU A 229 -0.21 -15.72 -25.73
C LEU A 229 1.03 -15.56 -24.84
N SER A 230 2.22 -15.44 -25.44
CA SER A 230 3.48 -15.23 -24.72
C SER A 230 3.58 -13.80 -24.18
N SER A 231 3.03 -13.60 -22.98
CA SER A 231 3.16 -12.35 -22.23
C SER A 231 4.59 -12.16 -21.72
N ILE A 232 5.05 -10.92 -21.56
CA ILE A 232 6.40 -10.62 -21.07
C ILE A 232 6.44 -9.50 -20.04
N VAL A 233 5.45 -8.60 -20.04
CA VAL A 233 5.41 -7.48 -19.09
C VAL A 233 3.97 -7.19 -18.66
N VAL A 234 3.82 -6.79 -17.40
CA VAL A 234 2.53 -6.41 -16.81
C VAL A 234 2.63 -5.05 -16.14
N SER A 235 1.58 -4.24 -16.24
CA SER A 235 1.54 -2.92 -15.61
C SER A 235 0.11 -2.48 -15.28
N TRP A 236 -0.14 -2.15 -14.01
CA TRP A 236 -1.43 -1.64 -13.55
C TRP A 236 -1.57 -0.14 -13.77
N SER A 237 -2.76 0.29 -14.19
CA SER A 237 -3.12 1.69 -14.28
C SER A 237 -3.46 2.27 -12.90
N PRO A 238 -3.36 3.60 -12.73
CA PRO A 238 -4.01 4.32 -11.64
C PRO A 238 -5.52 4.03 -11.58
N LEU A 239 -6.15 4.40 -10.46
CA LEU A 239 -7.61 4.31 -10.30
C LEU A 239 -8.31 5.28 -11.25
N LEU A 240 -9.30 4.75 -11.96
CA LEU A 240 -10.24 5.48 -12.78
C LEU A 240 -11.56 5.55 -12.02
N HIS A 241 -12.04 6.76 -11.79
CA HIS A 241 -13.28 7.03 -11.07
C HIS A 241 -14.38 7.49 -12.03
N ASP A 242 -15.53 6.84 -11.96
CA ASP A 242 -16.79 7.31 -12.51
C ASP A 242 -17.82 7.48 -11.38
N ILE A 243 -18.94 8.12 -11.71
CA ILE A 243 -20.06 8.35 -10.79
C ILE A 243 -20.57 7.03 -10.18
N HIS A 244 -20.48 5.92 -10.93
CA HIS A 244 -21.04 4.62 -10.55
C HIS A 244 -20.01 3.54 -10.22
N ALA A 245 -18.73 3.69 -10.60
CA ALA A 245 -17.74 2.63 -10.43
C ALA A 245 -16.32 3.18 -10.26
N THR A 246 -15.50 2.46 -9.50
CA THR A 246 -14.05 2.66 -9.45
C THR A 246 -13.36 1.46 -10.08
N VAL A 247 -12.47 1.73 -11.02
CA VAL A 247 -11.88 0.72 -11.91
C VAL A 247 -10.37 0.91 -12.00
N SER A 248 -9.63 -0.17 -12.16
CA SER A 248 -8.23 -0.14 -12.60
C SER A 248 -8.04 -1.11 -13.76
N LEU A 249 -7.08 -0.81 -14.63
CA LEU A 249 -6.76 -1.59 -15.82
C LEU A 249 -5.42 -2.30 -15.61
N LEU A 250 -5.35 -3.55 -16.03
CA LEU A 250 -4.10 -4.28 -16.17
C LEU A 250 -3.75 -4.35 -17.66
N ALA A 251 -2.63 -3.75 -18.03
CA ALA A 251 -2.03 -3.94 -19.35
C ALA A 251 -1.05 -5.10 -19.31
N VAL A 252 -1.15 -6.01 -20.28
CA VAL A 252 -0.26 -7.15 -20.46
C VAL A 252 0.33 -7.10 -21.85
N GLY A 253 1.63 -6.82 -21.95
CA GLY A 253 2.39 -6.78 -23.20
C GLY A 253 2.96 -8.15 -23.55
N GLY A 254 2.88 -8.53 -24.82
CA GLY A 254 3.38 -9.82 -25.32
C GLY A 254 4.50 -9.72 -26.36
N LYS A 255 5.01 -10.88 -26.76
CA LYS A 255 6.00 -11.02 -27.85
C LYS A 255 5.45 -10.61 -29.22
N SER A 256 4.13 -10.62 -29.41
CA SER A 256 3.50 -10.15 -30.64
C SER A 256 3.54 -8.63 -30.84
N GLY A 257 3.98 -7.86 -29.83
CA GLY A 257 3.87 -6.40 -29.85
C GLY A 257 2.48 -5.85 -29.53
N LYS A 258 1.49 -6.73 -29.34
CA LYS A 258 0.16 -6.38 -28.84
C LYS A 258 0.14 -6.30 -27.32
N ILE A 259 -0.74 -5.43 -26.81
CA ILE A 259 -1.04 -5.28 -25.40
C ILE A 259 -2.50 -5.66 -25.17
N SER A 260 -2.75 -6.64 -24.31
CA SER A 260 -4.10 -6.99 -23.86
C SER A 260 -4.49 -6.15 -22.63
N LEU A 261 -5.71 -5.62 -22.63
CA LEU A 261 -6.21 -4.74 -21.57
C LEU A 261 -7.33 -5.43 -20.78
N TRP A 262 -7.20 -5.42 -19.46
CA TRP A 262 -8.11 -6.12 -18.54
C TRP A 262 -8.64 -5.17 -17.49
N ARG A 263 -9.96 -5.12 -17.34
CA ARG A 263 -10.65 -4.25 -16.40
C ARG A 263 -10.93 -4.97 -15.10
N PHE A 264 -10.54 -4.35 -13.99
CA PHE A 264 -10.84 -4.78 -12.62
C PHE A 264 -11.69 -3.73 -11.93
N TYR A 265 -12.80 -4.16 -11.34
CA TYR A 265 -13.68 -3.31 -10.54
C TYR A 265 -13.28 -3.36 -9.07
N ALA A 266 -13.28 -2.20 -8.42
CA ALA A 266 -13.25 -2.16 -6.98
C ALA A 266 -14.51 -2.86 -6.42
N PRO A 267 -14.40 -3.62 -5.33
CA PRO A 267 -15.56 -4.31 -4.74
C PRO A 267 -16.63 -3.32 -4.28
N ASP A 268 -17.90 -3.66 -4.52
CA ASP A 268 -19.04 -2.91 -3.96
C ASP A 268 -19.07 -3.00 -2.42
N CYS A 269 -18.62 -4.13 -1.87
CA CYS A 269 -18.46 -4.34 -0.45
C CYS A 269 -17.10 -4.98 -0.11
N TYR A 270 -16.47 -4.45 0.95
CA TYR A 270 -15.22 -4.97 1.48
C TYR A 270 -15.47 -5.97 2.61
N THR A 271 -14.66 -7.02 2.67
CA THR A 271 -14.76 -8.06 3.68
C THR A 271 -13.39 -8.58 4.12
N ILE A 272 -13.32 -8.98 5.38
CA ILE A 272 -12.18 -9.69 5.99
C ILE A 272 -12.46 -11.20 6.18
N GLU A 273 -13.63 -11.65 5.74
CA GLU A 273 -14.06 -13.05 5.78
C GLU A 273 -13.81 -13.74 4.43
N GLY A 274 -13.44 -15.03 4.50
CA GLY A 274 -12.91 -15.79 3.38
C GLY A 274 -13.94 -16.31 2.38
N GLY A 275 -14.69 -15.41 1.74
CA GLY A 275 -15.59 -15.76 0.64
C GLY A 275 -14.84 -15.90 -0.70
N LYS A 276 -15.16 -16.93 -1.49
CA LYS A 276 -14.82 -16.99 -2.93
C LYS A 276 -15.77 -16.06 -3.68
N ILE A 277 -15.55 -14.75 -3.61
CA ILE A 277 -16.26 -13.82 -4.49
C ILE A 277 -15.45 -13.74 -5.78
N PRO A 278 -16.01 -14.09 -6.95
CA PRO A 278 -15.32 -13.93 -8.22
C PRO A 278 -14.90 -12.46 -8.39
N SER A 279 -13.62 -12.19 -8.63
CA SER A 279 -13.23 -10.87 -9.10
C SER A 279 -13.82 -10.70 -10.50
N ALA A 280 -14.67 -9.69 -10.68
CA ALA A 280 -15.27 -9.38 -11.98
C ALA A 280 -14.19 -8.77 -12.89
N VAL A 281 -13.39 -9.64 -13.52
CA VAL A 281 -12.40 -9.22 -14.52
C VAL A 281 -13.03 -9.28 -15.90
N LYS A 282 -12.93 -8.19 -16.65
CA LYS A 282 -13.45 -8.11 -18.03
C LYS A 282 -12.33 -7.81 -19.01
N PHE A 283 -12.28 -8.56 -20.11
CA PHE A 283 -11.40 -8.23 -21.22
C PHE A 283 -11.92 -6.99 -21.94
N VAL A 284 -11.05 -5.98 -22.15
CA VAL A 284 -11.43 -4.70 -22.79
C VAL A 284 -11.09 -4.71 -24.28
N GLY A 285 -9.93 -5.26 -24.64
CA GLY A 285 -9.46 -5.28 -26.02
C GLY A 285 -7.95 -5.37 -26.15
N PHE A 286 -7.50 -5.31 -27.40
CA PHE A 286 -6.10 -5.26 -27.77
C PHE A 286 -5.70 -3.85 -28.21
N LEU A 287 -4.49 -3.46 -27.85
CA LEU A 287 -3.76 -2.35 -28.42
C LEU A 287 -2.59 -2.89 -29.24
N GLU A 288 -2.59 -2.64 -30.55
CA GLU A 288 -1.47 -2.98 -31.43
C GLU A 288 -0.36 -1.94 -31.28
N ALA A 289 0.45 -2.10 -30.22
CA ALA A 289 1.41 -1.08 -29.83
C ALA A 289 2.65 -1.08 -30.74
N HIS A 290 3.21 -2.26 -30.99
CA HIS A 290 4.50 -2.45 -31.64
C HIS A 290 4.50 -3.63 -32.60
N ASN A 291 5.50 -3.69 -33.48
CA ASN A 291 5.73 -4.83 -34.38
C ASN A 291 6.74 -5.84 -33.80
N SER A 292 7.30 -5.54 -32.63
CA SER A 292 8.25 -6.36 -31.89
C SER A 292 7.84 -6.45 -30.42
N TRP A 293 8.63 -7.12 -29.59
CA TRP A 293 8.24 -7.44 -28.20
C TRP A 293 8.01 -6.17 -27.38
N VAL A 294 6.93 -6.11 -26.61
CA VAL A 294 6.67 -5.01 -25.66
C VAL A 294 7.50 -5.23 -24.39
N THR A 295 8.66 -4.58 -24.27
CA THR A 295 9.59 -4.83 -23.16
C THR A 295 9.18 -4.15 -21.85
N THR A 296 8.48 -3.02 -21.92
CA THR A 296 8.14 -2.22 -20.73
C THR A 296 6.90 -1.35 -20.96
N ILE A 297 6.11 -1.17 -19.89
CA ILE A 297 4.85 -0.42 -19.90
C ILE A 297 4.77 0.47 -18.65
N SER A 298 4.45 1.75 -18.82
CA SER A 298 4.28 2.70 -17.72
C SER A 298 3.02 3.55 -17.92
N TRP A 299 2.34 3.88 -16.82
CA TRP A 299 1.07 4.61 -16.82
C TRP A 299 1.20 5.98 -16.17
N LEU A 300 0.46 6.96 -16.70
CA LEU A 300 0.30 8.27 -16.07
C LEU A 300 -1.16 8.70 -16.10
N SER A 301 -1.64 9.33 -15.03
CA SER A 301 -2.96 9.95 -14.98
C SER A 301 -2.85 11.42 -14.63
N PHE A 302 -3.51 12.27 -15.41
CA PHE A 302 -3.74 13.68 -15.11
C PHE A 302 -5.18 13.81 -14.62
N SER A 303 -5.38 13.88 -13.30
CA SER A 303 -6.76 13.83 -12.77
C SER A 303 -7.03 14.68 -11.53
N VAL A 304 -6.14 15.60 -11.15
CA VAL A 304 -6.40 16.41 -9.95
C VAL A 304 -7.09 17.72 -10.36
N ASN A 305 -8.43 17.67 -10.42
CA ASN A 305 -9.37 18.81 -10.53
C ASN A 305 -9.82 19.27 -11.95
N SER A 306 -9.62 18.50 -13.01
CA SER A 306 -10.17 18.83 -14.34
C SER A 306 -11.51 18.14 -14.60
N SER A 307 -12.37 18.78 -15.39
CA SER A 307 -13.63 18.20 -15.89
C SER A 307 -13.43 17.01 -16.84
N ASN A 308 -12.21 16.81 -17.33
CA ASN A 308 -11.80 15.74 -18.26
C ASN A 308 -10.46 15.14 -17.81
N PRO A 309 -10.45 14.06 -16.99
CA PRO A 309 -9.23 13.36 -16.64
C PRO A 309 -8.61 12.68 -17.87
N GLN A 310 -7.28 12.69 -17.96
CA GLN A 310 -6.54 12.05 -19.05
C GLN A 310 -5.68 10.91 -18.51
N ILE A 311 -5.76 9.75 -19.15
CA ILE A 311 -4.89 8.62 -18.87
C ILE A 311 -3.96 8.39 -20.05
N LEU A 312 -2.67 8.29 -19.77
CA LEU A 312 -1.63 7.98 -20.72
C LEU A 312 -1.03 6.61 -20.45
N LEU A 313 -0.72 5.92 -21.53
CA LEU A 313 0.04 4.68 -21.55
C LEU A 313 1.33 4.92 -22.34
N VAL A 314 2.48 4.56 -21.77
CA VAL A 314 3.76 4.59 -22.49
C VAL A 314 4.29 3.18 -22.62
N THR A 315 4.75 2.86 -23.82
CA THR A 315 5.16 1.51 -24.20
C THR A 315 6.52 1.55 -24.86
N GLY A 316 7.45 0.73 -24.38
CA GLY A 316 8.77 0.52 -24.98
C GLY A 316 8.85 -0.87 -25.62
N SER A 317 9.69 -1.01 -26.64
CA SER A 317 9.85 -2.26 -27.38
C SER A 317 11.31 -2.71 -27.52
N SER A 318 11.50 -3.99 -27.84
CA SER A 318 12.79 -4.58 -28.21
C SER A 318 13.35 -4.03 -29.52
N ASP A 319 12.51 -3.42 -30.37
CA ASP A 319 12.96 -2.69 -31.56
C ASP A 319 13.45 -1.26 -31.26
N GLY A 320 13.57 -0.91 -29.97
CA GLY A 320 14.05 0.39 -29.53
C GLY A 320 13.02 1.53 -29.60
N SER A 321 11.83 1.28 -30.15
CA SER A 321 10.79 2.31 -30.26
C SER A 321 10.07 2.56 -28.93
N VAL A 322 9.64 3.82 -28.76
CA VAL A 322 8.87 4.28 -27.59
C VAL A 322 7.68 5.09 -28.07
N LYS A 323 6.49 4.68 -27.64
CA LYS A 323 5.21 5.29 -28.03
C LYS A 323 4.41 5.72 -26.80
N VAL A 324 3.73 6.85 -26.93
CA VAL A 324 2.83 7.42 -25.94
C VAL A 324 1.41 7.41 -26.51
N TRP A 325 0.49 6.84 -25.75
CA TRP A 325 -0.91 6.63 -26.11
C TRP A 325 -1.82 7.40 -25.16
N LEU A 326 -2.85 8.04 -25.69
CA LEU A 326 -3.91 8.70 -24.92
C LEU A 326 -5.12 7.78 -24.87
N GLY A 327 -5.56 7.43 -23.67
CA GLY A 327 -6.74 6.60 -23.46
C GLY A 327 -8.02 7.44 -23.40
N ASP A 328 -9.08 6.95 -24.04
CA ASP A 328 -10.43 7.48 -23.86
C ASP A 328 -10.97 7.06 -22.49
N TYR A 329 -10.95 8.01 -21.55
CA TYR A 329 -11.36 7.79 -20.17
C TYR A 329 -12.77 7.20 -20.03
N HIS A 330 -13.73 7.67 -20.83
CA HIS A 330 -15.11 7.22 -20.74
C HIS A 330 -15.28 5.80 -21.28
N LYS A 331 -14.67 5.48 -22.43
CA LYS A 331 -14.68 4.13 -22.98
C LYS A 331 -13.99 3.13 -22.06
N LEU A 332 -12.86 3.53 -21.46
CA LEU A 332 -12.10 2.67 -20.56
C LEU A 332 -12.89 2.22 -19.33
N ILE A 333 -13.78 3.07 -18.82
CA ILE A 333 -14.61 2.73 -17.66
C ILE A 333 -15.92 2.02 -18.06
N LYS A 334 -16.62 2.54 -19.07
CA LYS A 334 -18.02 2.15 -19.36
C LYS A 334 -18.18 1.09 -20.46
N SER A 335 -17.21 0.91 -21.36
CA SER A 335 -17.40 0.01 -22.51
C SER A 335 -17.62 -1.42 -22.06
N THR A 336 -18.76 -2.02 -22.39
CA THR A 336 -19.05 -3.44 -22.15
C THR A 336 -18.59 -4.32 -23.29
N GLU A 337 -18.46 -3.76 -24.49
CA GLU A 337 -17.98 -4.44 -25.69
C GLU A 337 -16.46 -4.32 -25.81
N VAL A 338 -15.87 -5.30 -26.51
CA VAL A 338 -14.45 -5.30 -26.83
C VAL A 338 -14.22 -4.23 -27.90
N ASP A 339 -13.57 -3.13 -27.52
CA ASP A 339 -13.25 -2.02 -28.44
C ASP A 339 -11.73 -1.98 -28.67
N GLN A 340 -11.31 -1.92 -29.92
CA GLN A 340 -9.91 -1.82 -30.33
C GLN A 340 -9.42 -0.36 -30.35
N ASN A 341 -10.34 0.62 -30.34
CA ASN A 341 -10.05 2.06 -30.45
C ASN A 341 -10.14 2.79 -29.11
N VAL A 342 -9.69 2.15 -28.04
CA VAL A 342 -9.74 2.73 -26.69
C VAL A 342 -8.52 3.62 -26.39
N PHE A 343 -7.42 3.39 -27.10
CA PHE A 343 -6.22 4.22 -27.06
C PHE A 343 -5.93 4.81 -28.43
N ILE A 344 -5.48 6.06 -28.44
CA ILE A 344 -5.06 6.78 -29.64
C ILE A 344 -3.57 7.07 -29.50
N LEU A 345 -2.78 6.79 -30.54
CA LEU A 345 -1.37 7.14 -30.56
C LEU A 345 -1.22 8.66 -30.50
N LEU A 346 -0.63 9.16 -29.41
CA LEU A 346 -0.36 10.58 -29.23
C LEU A 346 0.96 10.97 -29.90
N LYS A 347 2.01 10.16 -29.68
CA LYS A 347 3.34 10.38 -30.25
C LYS A 347 4.18 9.11 -30.24
N GLU A 348 4.90 8.88 -31.33
CA GLU A 348 6.09 8.03 -31.34
C GLU A 348 7.30 8.90 -30.95
N VAL A 349 7.79 8.71 -29.73
CA VAL A 349 8.84 9.53 -29.09
C VAL A 349 10.20 9.14 -29.64
N ILE A 350 10.46 7.84 -29.70
CA ILE A 350 11.64 7.25 -30.34
C ILE A 350 11.10 6.28 -31.40
N THR A 351 11.55 6.44 -32.64
CA THR A 351 11.27 5.48 -33.72
C THR A 351 12.08 4.20 -33.50
N VAL A 352 11.98 3.24 -34.41
CA VAL A 352 12.83 2.04 -34.40
C VAL A 352 14.31 2.43 -34.23
N ASN A 353 14.97 1.83 -33.25
CA ASN A 353 16.36 2.07 -32.87
C ASN A 353 17.06 0.70 -32.68
N VAL A 354 18.35 0.63 -33.01
CA VAL A 354 19.14 -0.61 -32.88
C VAL A 354 19.20 -1.07 -31.42
N VAL A 355 19.11 -0.15 -30.46
CA VAL A 355 19.22 -0.47 -29.03
C VAL A 355 17.83 -0.70 -28.41
N PRO A 356 17.56 -1.86 -27.79
CA PRO A 356 16.28 -2.16 -27.17
C PRO A 356 16.02 -1.29 -25.93
N VAL A 357 14.74 -0.99 -25.68
CA VAL A 357 14.31 -0.31 -24.45
C VAL A 357 14.22 -1.34 -23.32
N SER A 358 14.86 -1.08 -22.19
CA SER A 358 14.89 -1.99 -21.04
C SER A 358 13.87 -1.61 -19.95
N VAL A 359 13.72 -0.32 -19.65
CA VAL A 359 12.84 0.16 -18.58
C VAL A 359 12.31 1.57 -18.88
N LEU A 360 11.07 1.86 -18.45
CA LEU A 360 10.44 3.17 -18.54
C LEU A 360 10.01 3.67 -17.17
N SER A 361 10.16 4.97 -16.93
CA SER A 361 9.62 5.63 -15.75
C SER A 361 8.95 6.94 -16.14
N VAL A 362 7.69 7.10 -15.75
CA VAL A 362 6.89 8.29 -16.05
C VAL A 362 6.42 8.97 -14.77
N THR A 363 6.39 10.31 -14.77
CA THR A 363 5.80 11.08 -13.68
C THR A 363 5.24 12.41 -14.16
N VAL A 364 4.39 13.04 -13.34
CA VAL A 364 3.90 14.41 -13.57
C VAL A 364 4.98 15.38 -13.13
N HIS A 365 5.22 16.43 -13.91
CA HIS A 365 6.16 17.48 -13.56
C HIS A 365 5.63 18.31 -12.38
N VAL A 366 6.35 18.35 -11.26
CA VAL A 366 5.89 19.01 -10.01
C VAL A 366 5.48 20.48 -10.18
N GLN A 367 6.16 21.25 -11.05
CA GLN A 367 5.83 22.66 -11.27
C GLN A 367 4.73 22.89 -12.32
N CYS A 368 4.41 21.89 -13.14
CA CYS A 368 3.52 22.05 -14.28
C CYS A 368 2.68 20.79 -14.45
N SER A 369 1.48 20.82 -13.88
CA SER A 369 0.58 19.66 -13.83
C SER A 369 0.07 19.19 -15.19
N SER A 370 0.29 19.94 -16.28
CA SER A 370 -0.01 19.52 -17.66
C SER A 370 1.16 18.82 -18.36
N LYS A 371 2.35 18.83 -17.75
CA LYS A 371 3.57 18.26 -18.32
C LYS A 371 3.93 16.94 -17.68
N MET A 372 4.41 16.05 -18.52
CA MET A 372 4.90 14.72 -18.19
C MET A 372 6.40 14.68 -18.36
N LEU A 373 7.08 14.03 -17.41
CA LEU A 373 8.48 13.64 -17.53
C LEU A 373 8.55 12.14 -17.84
N LEU A 374 9.33 11.79 -18.86
CA LEU A 374 9.54 10.42 -19.32
C LEU A 374 11.03 10.11 -19.29
N ALA A 375 11.43 9.09 -18.52
CA ALA A 375 12.77 8.52 -18.54
C ALA A 375 12.74 7.17 -19.26
N ILE A 376 13.71 6.96 -20.16
CA ILE A 376 13.81 5.81 -21.06
C ILE A 376 15.17 5.16 -20.87
N GLY A 377 15.23 4.02 -20.20
CA GLY A 377 16.44 3.21 -20.03
C GLY A 377 16.64 2.25 -21.19
N LYS A 378 17.89 2.06 -21.60
CA LYS A 378 18.24 1.24 -22.76
C LYS A 378 19.15 0.06 -22.42
N GLY A 379 19.15 -0.92 -23.31
CA GLY A 379 20.07 -2.06 -23.30
C GLY A 379 21.55 -1.71 -23.36
N SER A 380 21.90 -0.51 -23.85
CA SER A 380 23.29 -0.04 -23.94
C SER A 380 23.85 0.54 -22.65
N GLY A 381 23.05 0.66 -21.57
CA GLY A 381 23.44 1.33 -20.33
C GLY A 381 23.24 2.85 -20.31
N SER A 382 22.86 3.43 -21.46
CA SER A 382 22.40 4.81 -21.55
C SER A 382 20.92 4.96 -21.19
N PHE A 383 20.51 6.17 -20.81
CA PHE A 383 19.10 6.54 -20.71
C PHE A 383 18.83 7.94 -21.29
N GLU A 384 17.58 8.18 -21.66
CA GLU A 384 17.12 9.47 -22.19
C GLU A 384 15.99 10.05 -21.34
N ILE A 385 15.89 11.39 -21.32
CA ILE A 385 14.78 12.08 -20.66
C ILE A 385 14.06 12.98 -21.64
N TRP A 386 12.73 12.96 -21.56
CA TRP A 386 11.82 13.74 -22.36
C TRP A 386 10.84 14.51 -21.48
N LEU A 387 10.63 15.78 -21.82
CA LEU A 387 9.58 16.63 -21.27
C LEU A 387 8.47 16.75 -22.30
N CYS A 388 7.30 16.24 -21.94
CA CYS A 388 6.15 16.11 -22.82
C CYS A 388 5.04 17.02 -22.31
N ASP A 389 4.67 18.03 -23.09
CA ASP A 389 3.48 18.82 -22.83
C ASP A 389 2.30 18.21 -23.57
N ILE A 390 1.36 17.64 -22.81
CA ILE A 390 0.24 16.90 -23.37
C ILE A 390 -0.80 17.84 -23.98
N SER A 391 -0.88 19.07 -23.47
CA SER A 391 -1.84 20.06 -23.94
C SER A 391 -1.43 20.64 -25.30
N SER A 392 -0.16 20.97 -25.48
CA SER A 392 0.39 21.44 -26.75
C SER A 392 0.83 20.30 -27.68
N LYS A 393 0.88 19.06 -27.18
CA LYS A 393 1.44 17.87 -27.86
C LYS A 393 2.91 18.07 -28.26
N GLU A 394 3.66 18.84 -27.49
CA GLU A 394 5.09 19.06 -27.69
C GLU A 394 5.91 18.04 -26.90
N PHE A 395 6.85 17.38 -27.57
CA PHE A 395 7.70 16.35 -26.99
C PHE A 395 9.16 16.77 -27.16
N ASN A 396 9.77 17.23 -26.09
CA ASN A 396 11.12 17.79 -26.11
C ASN A 396 12.09 16.85 -25.39
N LYS A 397 13.13 16.39 -26.09
CA LYS A 397 14.24 15.67 -25.47
C LYS A 397 15.02 16.64 -24.59
N LEU A 398 15.16 16.31 -23.31
CA LEU A 398 15.96 17.09 -22.35
C LEU A 398 17.43 16.69 -22.43
N GLY A 399 17.71 15.39 -22.52
CA GLY A 399 19.09 14.89 -22.55
C GLY A 399 19.20 13.39 -22.81
N SER A 400 20.44 12.96 -23.06
CA SER A 400 20.87 11.56 -23.16
C SER A 400 22.07 11.39 -22.25
N TYR A 401 22.09 10.33 -21.46
CA TYR A 401 23.06 10.12 -20.40
C TYR A 401 23.61 8.70 -20.47
N ASP A 402 24.91 8.58 -20.71
CA ASP A 402 25.64 7.31 -20.69
C ASP A 402 26.05 7.00 -19.25
N ALA A 403 25.07 6.53 -18.48
CA ALA A 403 25.19 6.37 -17.04
C ALA A 403 25.88 5.06 -16.61
N HIS A 404 25.74 4.01 -17.41
CA HIS A 404 26.12 2.67 -17.00
C HIS A 404 26.83 1.92 -18.13
N ASP A 405 27.72 1.00 -17.77
CA ASP A 405 28.47 0.16 -18.72
C ASP A 405 27.64 -1.03 -19.23
N TYR A 406 26.60 -1.39 -18.47
CA TYR A 406 25.65 -2.47 -18.79
C TYR A 406 24.22 -1.96 -18.81
N ILE A 407 23.30 -2.79 -19.30
CA ILE A 407 21.86 -2.52 -19.41
C ILE A 407 21.29 -1.79 -18.19
N VAL A 408 20.52 -0.72 -18.43
CA VAL A 408 19.79 -0.04 -17.36
C VAL A 408 18.66 -0.95 -16.90
N THR A 409 18.71 -1.38 -15.64
CA THR A 409 17.77 -2.36 -15.07
C THR A 409 16.64 -1.72 -14.27
N GLY A 410 16.79 -0.46 -13.83
CA GLY A 410 15.76 0.26 -13.09
C GLY A 410 15.86 1.77 -13.26
N LEU A 411 14.70 2.43 -13.29
CA LEU A 411 14.55 3.88 -13.31
C LEU A 411 13.38 4.29 -12.41
N ALA A 412 13.64 5.14 -11.42
CA ALA A 412 12.62 5.57 -10.48
C ALA A 412 12.66 7.08 -10.25
N TRP A 413 11.57 7.77 -10.59
CA TRP A 413 11.38 9.18 -10.25
C TRP A 413 10.98 9.35 -8.78
N ALA A 414 11.55 10.37 -8.13
CA ALA A 414 11.17 10.82 -6.81
C ALA A 414 10.87 12.33 -6.80
N PHE A 415 10.22 12.79 -5.72
CA PHE A 415 9.91 14.20 -5.46
C PHE A 415 9.17 14.92 -6.61
N GLY A 416 8.26 14.20 -7.28
CA GLY A 416 7.47 14.74 -8.40
C GLY A 416 8.31 15.02 -9.65
N GLY A 417 9.32 14.18 -9.91
CA GLY A 417 10.17 14.27 -11.11
C GLY A 417 11.38 15.19 -10.96
N ARG A 418 11.75 15.56 -9.73
CA ARG A 418 12.97 16.34 -9.48
C ARG A 418 14.21 15.48 -9.30
N CYS A 419 14.05 14.26 -8.81
CA CYS A 419 15.14 13.31 -8.65
C CYS A 419 14.83 12.06 -9.48
N LEU A 420 15.84 11.54 -10.16
CA LEU A 420 15.79 10.26 -10.86
C LEU A 420 16.87 9.35 -10.27
N TYR A 421 16.52 8.08 -10.02
CA TYR A 421 17.48 7.04 -9.67
C TYR A 421 17.59 6.07 -10.82
N SER A 422 18.82 5.74 -11.21
CA SER A 422 19.12 4.71 -12.20
C SER A 422 19.94 3.61 -11.55
N CYS A 423 19.68 2.37 -11.95
CA CYS A 423 20.51 1.23 -11.58
C CYS A 423 20.75 0.33 -12.78
N SER A 424 21.85 -0.43 -12.73
CA SER A 424 22.26 -1.32 -13.81
C SER A 424 22.86 -2.62 -13.29
N GLN A 425 23.00 -3.57 -14.22
CA GLN A 425 23.72 -4.81 -14.00
C GLN A 425 25.21 -4.58 -13.67
N ASP A 426 25.75 -3.38 -13.89
CA ASP A 426 27.07 -2.95 -13.40
C ASP A 426 27.16 -2.82 -11.86
N ASN A 427 26.07 -3.12 -11.14
CA ASN A 427 25.91 -2.98 -9.69
C ASN A 427 25.91 -1.53 -9.18
N LEU A 428 25.95 -0.54 -10.06
CA LEU A 428 25.94 0.87 -9.69
C LEU A 428 24.52 1.38 -9.57
N VAL A 429 24.28 2.18 -8.54
CA VAL A 429 23.08 2.99 -8.35
C VAL A 429 23.51 4.45 -8.41
N ARG A 430 22.95 5.20 -9.36
CA ARG A 430 23.22 6.62 -9.54
C ARG A 430 22.00 7.47 -9.23
N SER A 431 22.23 8.64 -8.67
CA SER A 431 21.21 9.63 -8.33
C SER A 431 21.40 10.87 -9.18
N TRP A 432 20.29 11.38 -9.71
CA TRP A 432 20.28 12.51 -10.63
C TRP A 432 19.28 13.55 -10.13
N ILE A 433 19.66 14.83 -10.19
CA ILE A 433 18.76 15.94 -9.90
C ILE A 433 18.48 16.70 -11.18
N LEU A 434 17.19 16.90 -11.48
CA LEU A 434 16.74 17.71 -12.60
C LEU A 434 16.80 19.19 -12.22
N ARG A 435 17.77 19.91 -12.76
CA ARG A 435 17.90 21.37 -12.66
C ARG A 435 17.57 21.98 -14.02
N ASP A 436 16.61 22.89 -14.04
CA ASP A 436 16.08 23.53 -15.25
C ASP A 436 15.58 22.53 -16.32
N ARG A 437 16.48 22.05 -17.18
CA ARG A 437 16.23 21.12 -18.28
C ARG A 437 17.35 20.08 -18.46
N CYS A 438 18.27 19.94 -17.51
CA CYS A 438 19.33 18.95 -17.51
C CYS A 438 19.36 18.17 -16.20
N LEU A 439 19.81 16.92 -16.26
CA LEU A 439 20.20 16.19 -15.07
C LEU A 439 21.65 16.45 -14.72
N ASP A 440 21.87 16.65 -13.42
CA ASP A 440 23.18 16.62 -12.80
C ASP A 440 23.28 15.38 -11.91
N GLU A 441 24.40 14.65 -12.02
CA GLU A 441 24.69 13.54 -11.11
C GLU A 441 25.02 14.07 -9.71
N VAL A 442 24.43 13.44 -8.70
CA VAL A 442 24.66 13.79 -7.29
C VAL A 442 25.07 12.52 -6.56
N PRO A 443 26.11 12.59 -5.70
CA PRO A 443 26.53 11.42 -4.92
C PRO A 443 25.35 10.92 -4.09
N VAL A 444 25.09 9.61 -4.18
CA VAL A 444 24.22 8.94 -3.22
C VAL A 444 24.95 9.01 -1.88
N HIS A 445 24.39 9.72 -0.90
CA HIS A 445 24.94 9.68 0.47
C HIS A 445 24.73 8.28 1.02
N MET A 446 25.71 7.41 0.78
CA MET A 446 25.87 6.11 1.41
C MET A 446 26.50 6.36 2.78
N PRO A 447 25.77 6.33 3.90
CA PRO A 447 26.42 6.28 5.20
C PRO A 447 27.27 5.01 5.21
N HIS A 448 28.58 5.15 5.02
CA HIS A 448 29.53 4.04 5.12
C HIS A 448 29.38 3.42 6.50
N ASN A 449 28.70 2.27 6.55
CA ASN A 449 28.52 1.53 7.77
C ASN A 449 29.78 0.72 8.03
N ASN A 450 30.84 1.36 8.53
CA ASN A 450 32.06 0.66 8.95
C ASN A 450 31.82 -0.28 10.15
N ASN A 451 30.61 -0.33 10.72
CA ASN A 451 30.29 -1.15 11.89
C ASN A 451 28.88 -1.76 11.82
N SER A 452 28.62 -2.65 10.87
CA SER A 452 27.66 -3.74 11.09
C SER A 452 27.92 -4.92 10.15
N SER A 453 27.42 -6.10 10.50
CA SER A 453 27.53 -7.37 9.79
C SER A 453 26.83 -7.42 8.41
N SER A 454 26.74 -6.29 7.69
CA SER A 454 26.31 -6.21 6.30
C SER A 454 27.43 -6.67 5.38
N ALA A 455 27.10 -7.47 4.36
CA ALA A 455 28.05 -7.83 3.31
C ALA A 455 28.71 -6.56 2.75
N SER A 456 30.03 -6.53 2.65
CA SER A 456 30.75 -5.40 2.03
C SER A 456 30.26 -5.21 0.59
N ASP A 457 30.25 -3.97 0.08
CA ASP A 457 29.85 -3.64 -1.30
C ASP A 457 30.52 -4.54 -2.36
N ASP A 458 31.72 -5.05 -2.05
CA ASP A 458 32.47 -6.00 -2.88
C ASP A 458 31.74 -7.33 -3.15
N VAL A 459 30.70 -7.70 -2.39
CA VAL A 459 29.99 -8.98 -2.49
C VAL A 459 28.85 -8.93 -3.51
N TYR A 460 28.40 -7.75 -3.93
CA TYR A 460 27.35 -7.63 -4.93
C TYR A 460 27.89 -7.76 -6.36
N ASP A 461 27.08 -8.38 -7.22
CA ASP A 461 27.41 -8.62 -8.62
C ASP A 461 26.63 -7.71 -9.57
N SER A 462 25.34 -7.46 -9.28
CA SER A 462 24.47 -6.67 -10.16
C SER A 462 23.28 -6.07 -9.42
N CYS A 463 22.78 -4.92 -9.88
CA CYS A 463 21.55 -4.30 -9.40
C CYS A 463 20.43 -4.50 -10.43
N LEU A 464 19.28 -5.05 -10.03
CA LEU A 464 18.20 -5.45 -10.95
C LEU A 464 16.90 -4.65 -10.80
N GLY A 465 16.91 -3.58 -10.01
CA GLY A 465 15.81 -2.63 -9.95
C GLY A 465 15.87 -1.67 -8.77
N ALA A 466 15.09 -0.59 -8.87
CA ALA A 466 14.96 0.44 -7.86
C ALA A 466 13.49 0.85 -7.70
N ALA A 467 13.02 1.02 -6.46
CA ALA A 467 11.67 1.47 -6.16
C ALA A 467 11.67 2.55 -5.07
N VAL A 468 10.90 3.61 -5.28
CA VAL A 468 10.77 4.74 -4.33
C VAL A 468 9.60 4.48 -3.39
N SER A 469 9.78 4.80 -2.11
CA SER A 469 8.75 4.69 -1.09
C SER A 469 7.56 5.63 -1.38
N PRO A 470 6.34 5.31 -0.93
CA PRO A 470 5.17 6.17 -1.12
C PRO A 470 5.39 7.61 -0.62
N GLY A 471 6.07 7.84 0.49
CA GLY A 471 6.38 9.18 1.00
C GLY A 471 7.58 9.85 0.33
N ASN A 472 8.24 9.22 -0.64
CA ASN A 472 9.43 9.75 -1.34
C ASN A 472 10.62 10.06 -0.41
N LEU A 473 10.78 9.35 0.70
CA LEU A 473 11.92 9.55 1.60
C LEU A 473 12.92 8.39 1.56
N VAL A 474 12.56 7.25 0.98
CA VAL A 474 13.42 6.05 0.87
C VAL A 474 13.42 5.53 -0.56
N VAL A 475 14.57 5.04 -1.01
CA VAL A 475 14.71 4.22 -2.23
C VAL A 475 15.16 2.83 -1.81
N ALA A 476 14.48 1.81 -2.31
CA ALA A 476 14.88 0.41 -2.17
C ALA A 476 15.49 -0.09 -3.48
N THR A 477 16.67 -0.69 -3.41
CA THR A 477 17.39 -1.31 -4.54
C THR A 477 17.59 -2.79 -4.29
N VAL A 478 17.53 -3.60 -5.35
CA VAL A 478 17.73 -5.05 -5.25
C VAL A 478 19.04 -5.46 -5.94
N HIS A 479 19.90 -6.12 -5.18
CA HIS A 479 21.24 -6.52 -5.59
C HIS A 479 21.39 -8.04 -5.57
N CYS A 480 21.98 -8.62 -6.61
CA CYS A 480 22.40 -10.02 -6.63
C CYS A 480 23.76 -10.16 -5.94
N PHE A 481 23.96 -11.26 -5.23
CA PHE A 481 25.27 -11.59 -4.68
C PHE A 481 26.15 -12.31 -5.70
N ASP A 482 27.44 -11.99 -5.66
CA ASP A 482 28.50 -12.81 -6.22
C ASP A 482 28.69 -14.04 -5.30
N VAL A 483 28.17 -15.17 -5.75
CA VAL A 483 28.21 -16.44 -5.01
C VAL A 483 29.65 -16.91 -4.80
N GLU A 484 30.60 -16.50 -5.63
CA GLU A 484 32.01 -16.89 -5.49
C GLU A 484 32.71 -16.16 -4.35
N LYS A 485 32.27 -14.94 -4.05
CA LYS A 485 32.80 -14.12 -2.94
C LYS A 485 32.17 -14.44 -1.59
N LEU A 486 30.98 -15.05 -1.58
CA LEU A 486 30.32 -15.49 -0.36
C LEU A 486 30.99 -16.72 0.26
N ASN A 487 30.84 -16.90 1.58
CA ASN A 487 31.27 -18.13 2.21
C ASN A 487 30.48 -19.32 1.64
N ARG A 488 31.15 -20.19 0.87
CA ARG A 488 30.52 -21.33 0.16
C ARG A 488 29.78 -22.33 1.05
N MET A 489 30.12 -22.43 2.35
CA MET A 489 29.48 -23.38 3.26
C MET A 489 28.27 -22.81 3.98
N TYR A 490 28.30 -21.51 4.34
CA TYR A 490 27.27 -20.89 5.17
C TYR A 490 26.37 -19.93 4.38
N GLU A 491 26.94 -19.08 3.52
CA GLU A 491 26.24 -17.97 2.88
C GLU A 491 25.87 -18.29 1.43
N GLY A 492 26.83 -18.74 0.62
CA GLY A 492 26.64 -18.99 -0.83
C GLY A 492 25.64 -20.11 -1.17
N ARG A 493 25.15 -20.85 -0.16
CA ARG A 493 24.08 -21.86 -0.29
C ARG A 493 22.69 -21.28 -0.10
N VAL A 494 22.56 -20.19 0.64
CA VAL A 494 21.27 -19.66 1.12
C VAL A 494 21.00 -18.27 0.57
N LEU A 495 22.02 -17.42 0.54
CA LEU A 495 21.92 -16.03 0.10
C LEU A 495 22.12 -15.95 -1.41
N ARG A 496 21.20 -15.26 -2.08
CA ARG A 496 21.25 -15.03 -3.53
C ARG A 496 21.11 -13.57 -3.91
N ALA A 497 20.40 -12.79 -3.11
CA ALA A 497 20.24 -11.35 -3.33
C ALA A 497 19.99 -10.63 -2.00
N ALA A 498 20.05 -9.31 -2.04
CA ALA A 498 19.72 -8.42 -0.94
C ALA A 498 18.89 -7.23 -1.42
N ILE A 499 18.18 -6.62 -0.48
CA ILE A 499 17.51 -5.34 -0.66
C ILE A 499 18.20 -4.33 0.22
N GLU A 500 18.70 -3.26 -0.40
CA GLU A 500 19.28 -2.12 0.28
C GLU A 500 18.30 -0.96 0.29
N TYR A 501 18.29 -0.23 1.39
CA TYR A 501 17.40 0.90 1.61
C TYR A 501 18.21 2.16 1.83
N HIS A 502 17.93 3.18 1.05
CA HIS A 502 18.66 4.43 1.04
C HIS A 502 17.74 5.59 1.39
N TRP A 503 18.09 6.35 2.42
CA TRP A 503 17.38 7.58 2.75
C TRP A 503 17.68 8.66 1.71
N ILE A 504 16.63 9.22 1.11
CA ILE A 504 16.72 10.28 0.11
C ILE A 504 16.14 11.62 0.60
N GLY A 505 15.62 11.64 1.83
CA GLY A 505 15.03 12.84 2.43
C GLY A 505 16.03 13.94 2.76
N GLY A 506 17.33 13.66 2.88
CA GLY A 506 18.37 14.67 3.12
C GLY A 506 18.87 15.38 1.86
N LEU A 507 18.45 14.93 0.67
CA LEU A 507 18.93 15.49 -0.59
C LEU A 507 18.47 16.93 -0.77
N HIS A 508 19.38 17.77 -1.25
CA HIS A 508 19.06 19.14 -1.63
C HIS A 508 18.27 19.15 -2.93
N VAL A 509 16.95 19.10 -2.78
CA VAL A 509 16.00 19.25 -3.87
C VAL A 509 15.55 20.71 -3.85
N ASP A 510 15.66 21.42 -4.98
CA ASP A 510 15.13 22.79 -5.13
C ASP A 510 13.60 22.74 -5.13
N ILE A 511 13.02 22.51 -3.95
CA ILE A 511 11.59 22.50 -3.74
C ILE A 511 11.13 23.94 -3.64
N CYS A 512 10.26 24.36 -4.56
CA CYS A 512 9.56 25.65 -4.55
C CYS A 512 8.62 25.81 -3.33
N LEU A 513 9.15 25.71 -2.12
CA LEU A 513 8.70 26.54 -1.02
C LEU A 513 9.25 27.93 -1.34
N ASN A 514 8.42 28.98 -1.29
CA ASN A 514 8.76 30.35 -1.72
C ASN A 514 9.96 31.01 -0.98
N ARG A 515 10.68 30.26 -0.16
CA ARG A 515 12.09 30.37 0.25
C ARG A 515 12.44 29.07 1.00
N PRO A 516 13.63 28.47 0.87
CA PRO A 516 14.12 27.56 1.89
C PRO A 516 14.24 28.36 3.19
N VAL A 517 13.33 28.12 4.13
CA VAL A 517 13.32 28.87 5.39
C VAL A 517 14.26 28.15 6.36
N PRO A 518 15.38 28.79 6.75
CA PRO A 518 16.38 28.17 7.63
C PRO A 518 15.74 27.73 8.95
N PHE A 519 16.06 26.50 9.38
CA PHE A 519 15.72 26.02 10.71
C PHE A 519 16.86 26.43 11.65
N TYR A 520 16.79 27.64 12.20
CA TYR A 520 17.74 28.06 13.22
C TYR A 520 17.38 27.37 14.54
N THR A 521 18.21 26.41 14.93
CA THR A 521 18.28 25.94 16.32
C THR A 521 19.65 26.38 16.83
N GLU A 522 19.71 27.23 17.86
CA GLU A 522 20.96 27.83 18.40
C GLU A 522 22.04 26.80 18.80
N GLU A 523 21.72 25.50 18.82
CA GLU A 523 22.58 24.39 19.24
C GLU A 523 23.36 23.70 18.11
N LEU A 524 23.15 24.04 16.82
CA LEU A 524 23.80 23.37 15.68
C LEU A 524 24.47 24.37 14.74
N SER A 525 25.81 24.28 14.60
CA SER A 525 26.58 25.05 13.61
C SER A 525 27.32 24.10 12.65
N GLY A 526 27.11 24.23 11.33
CA GLY A 526 27.90 23.52 10.30
C GLY A 526 27.11 22.81 9.18
N LEU A 527 27.77 21.87 8.47
CA LEU A 527 27.23 21.07 7.34
C LEU A 527 25.91 20.32 7.70
N ALA A 528 25.79 19.90 8.96
CA ALA A 528 24.58 19.29 9.51
C ALA A 528 23.32 20.17 9.41
N GLU A 529 23.47 21.49 9.42
CA GLU A 529 22.34 22.44 9.34
C GLU A 529 21.70 22.44 7.94
N LYS A 530 22.49 22.26 6.88
CA LYS A 530 22.00 22.17 5.50
C LYS A 530 21.21 20.89 5.27
N ASP A 531 21.74 19.76 5.74
CA ASP A 531 21.08 18.46 5.63
C ASP A 531 19.74 18.46 6.39
N LEU A 532 19.72 19.00 7.61
CA LEU A 532 18.48 19.13 8.39
C LEU A 532 17.48 20.06 7.71
N THR A 533 17.93 21.15 7.09
CA THR A 533 17.04 22.03 6.32
C THR A 533 16.41 21.32 5.12
N ASN A 534 17.18 20.48 4.42
CA ASN A 534 16.69 19.65 3.33
C ASN A 534 15.69 18.60 3.84
N TRP A 535 16.02 17.88 4.91
CA TRP A 535 15.12 16.94 5.58
C TRP A 535 13.79 17.59 5.95
N GLY A 536 13.83 18.75 6.60
CA GLY A 536 12.62 19.45 7.00
C GLY A 536 11.76 19.86 5.80
N SER A 537 12.39 20.37 4.75
CA SER A 537 11.69 20.77 3.52
C SER A 537 11.06 19.58 2.79
N ASN A 538 11.81 18.47 2.68
CA ASN A 538 11.37 17.25 2.01
C ASN A 538 10.26 16.54 2.80
N ILE A 539 10.36 16.46 4.13
CA ILE A 539 9.28 15.91 4.98
C ILE A 539 8.00 16.74 4.86
N ILE A 540 8.08 18.08 4.91
CA ILE A 540 6.91 18.95 4.74
C ILE A 540 6.30 18.75 3.35
N TRP A 541 7.14 18.71 2.30
CA TRP A 541 6.66 18.45 0.93
C TRP A 541 5.91 17.12 0.85
N SER A 542 6.48 16.05 1.42
CA SER A 542 5.88 14.71 1.43
C SER A 542 4.56 14.67 2.21
N LEU A 543 4.49 15.29 3.39
CA LEU A 543 3.25 15.39 4.17
C LEU A 543 2.15 16.11 3.39
N ASN A 544 2.50 17.19 2.69
CA ASN A 544 1.54 17.97 1.89
C ASN A 544 0.98 17.18 0.71
N GLN A 545 1.71 16.20 0.17
CA GLN A 545 1.16 15.35 -0.88
C GLN A 545 -0.03 14.49 -0.42
N TYR A 546 -0.12 14.19 0.87
CA TYR A 546 -1.22 13.40 1.43
C TYR A 546 -2.50 14.20 1.68
N GLN A 547 -2.49 15.51 1.43
CA GLN A 547 -3.72 16.31 1.40
C GLN A 547 -4.61 15.93 0.20
N CYS A 548 -4.03 15.38 -0.87
CA CYS A 548 -4.80 14.82 -1.99
C CYS A 548 -5.65 13.62 -1.51
N LEU A 549 -6.96 13.69 -1.77
CA LEU A 549 -7.94 12.70 -1.31
C LEU A 549 -7.75 11.32 -1.94
N ASP A 550 -7.23 11.26 -3.16
CA ASP A 550 -7.03 10.01 -3.90
C ASP A 550 -5.75 9.27 -3.50
N ARG A 551 -4.84 9.93 -2.77
CA ARG A 551 -3.63 9.31 -2.26
C ARG A 551 -3.96 8.54 -0.97
N PRO A 552 -3.55 7.29 -0.78
CA PRO A 552 -3.76 6.59 0.50
C PRO A 552 -2.81 7.13 1.59
N LEU A 553 -3.22 7.08 2.86
CA LEU A 553 -2.40 7.54 4.00
C LEU A 553 -1.36 6.48 4.40
N VAL A 554 -0.25 6.45 3.66
CA VAL A 554 0.88 5.55 3.92
C VAL A 554 2.12 6.37 4.26
N LEU A 555 2.41 6.50 5.55
CA LEU A 555 3.39 7.45 6.07
C LEU A 555 4.57 6.75 6.76
N LEU A 556 4.85 5.47 6.46
CA LEU A 556 5.85 4.70 7.23
C LEU A 556 7.22 5.36 7.19
N ASP A 557 7.70 5.72 6.00
CA ASP A 557 9.00 6.36 5.79
C ASP A 557 9.12 7.70 6.54
N ILE A 558 8.07 8.53 6.49
CA ILE A 558 7.99 9.79 7.25
C ILE A 558 8.01 9.52 8.75
N ILE A 559 7.22 8.55 9.24
CA ILE A 559 7.15 8.21 10.66
C ILE A 559 8.49 7.68 11.16
N LEU A 560 9.14 6.78 10.43
CA LEU A 560 10.44 6.23 10.78
C LEU A 560 11.52 7.32 10.86
N ALA A 561 11.58 8.21 9.85
CA ALA A 561 12.51 9.34 9.88
C ALA A 561 12.26 10.27 11.06
N LEU A 562 10.99 10.64 11.31
CA LEU A 562 10.63 11.53 12.42
C LEU A 562 10.88 10.89 13.80
N LEU A 563 10.66 9.59 13.94
CA LEU A 563 10.94 8.87 15.19
C LEU A 563 12.44 8.87 15.50
N ASP A 564 13.27 8.62 14.50
CA ASP A 564 14.71 8.61 14.71
C ASP A 564 15.25 10.02 15.03
N PHE A 565 14.78 11.04 14.30
CA PHE A 565 15.05 12.44 14.65
C PHE A 565 14.49 12.84 16.00
N LYS A 566 13.41 12.22 16.48
CA LYS A 566 12.87 12.54 17.81
C LYS A 566 13.77 12.01 18.92
N VAL A 567 14.43 10.87 18.70
CA VAL A 567 15.41 10.31 19.64
C VAL A 567 16.66 11.18 19.71
N SER A 568 17.16 11.66 18.56
CA SER A 568 18.39 12.45 18.49
C SER A 568 18.19 13.96 18.71
N MET A 569 17.10 14.53 18.19
CA MET A 569 16.80 15.96 18.11
C MET A 569 15.29 16.28 18.30
N PRO A 570 14.72 16.07 19.50
CA PRO A 570 13.27 16.22 19.74
C PRO A 570 12.73 17.63 19.45
N ARG A 571 13.51 18.69 19.75
CA ARG A 571 13.13 20.09 19.47
C ARG A 571 12.99 20.39 17.98
N TYR A 572 13.84 19.76 17.14
CA TYR A 572 13.79 19.91 15.70
C TYR A 572 12.50 19.30 15.14
N VAL A 573 12.14 18.09 15.59
CA VAL A 573 10.88 17.43 15.20
C VAL A 573 9.68 18.26 15.61
N GLU A 574 9.68 18.80 16.82
CA GLU A 574 8.60 19.66 17.30
C GLU A 574 8.44 20.91 16.43
N HIS A 575 9.52 21.65 16.16
CA HIS A 575 9.49 22.83 15.29
C HIS A 575 9.04 22.49 13.87
N LEU A 576 9.51 21.37 13.32
CA LEU A 576 9.14 20.91 11.99
C LEU A 576 7.63 20.64 11.88
N LEU A 577 7.06 19.96 12.87
CA LEU A 577 5.63 19.63 12.89
C LEU A 577 4.76 20.86 13.15
N ILE A 578 5.17 21.76 14.04
CA ILE A 578 4.46 23.03 14.27
C ILE A 578 4.46 23.86 12.99
N LYS A 579 5.62 23.96 12.31
CA LYS A 579 5.73 24.66 11.02
C LYS A 579 4.83 24.04 9.95
N TRP A 580 4.79 22.70 9.87
CA TRP A 580 3.88 22.01 8.95
C TRP A 580 2.40 22.35 9.24
N ILE A 581 1.99 22.34 10.51
CA ILE A 581 0.64 22.71 10.93
C ILE A 581 0.33 24.16 10.52
N SER A 582 1.23 25.11 10.83
CA SER A 582 1.05 26.52 10.47
C SER A 582 0.94 26.76 8.96
N LEU A 583 1.69 26.02 8.14
CA LEU A 583 1.64 26.15 6.68
C LEU A 583 0.41 25.50 6.05
N SER A 584 -0.16 24.49 6.69
CA SER A 584 -1.17 23.64 6.09
C SER A 584 -2.59 23.91 6.58
N PHE A 585 -2.74 24.51 7.77
CA PHE A 585 -4.04 24.82 8.33
C PHE A 585 -4.48 26.23 7.88
N PRO A 586 -5.70 26.39 7.35
CA PRO A 586 -6.18 27.69 6.91
C PRO A 586 -6.32 28.67 8.09
N GLY A 587 -5.80 29.90 7.94
CA GLY A 587 -5.91 30.96 8.95
C GLY A 587 -4.78 31.04 9.99
N PHE A 588 -3.71 30.25 9.84
CA PHE A 588 -2.53 30.31 10.69
C PHE A 588 -1.44 31.21 10.11
N HIS A 589 -0.88 32.09 10.94
CA HIS A 589 0.27 32.94 10.59
C HIS A 589 1.57 32.31 11.10
N THR A 590 2.65 32.44 10.31
CA THR A 590 3.98 31.88 10.60
C THR A 590 4.72 32.54 11.75
N ASP A 591 4.17 33.63 12.31
CA ASP A 591 4.91 34.56 13.17
C ASP A 591 4.59 34.39 14.67
N LEU A 592 3.79 33.38 15.06
CA LEU A 592 3.47 33.10 16.45
C LEU A 592 4.50 32.15 17.12
N PRO A 593 4.84 32.37 18.41
CA PRO A 593 5.61 31.41 19.19
C PRO A 593 4.94 30.03 19.26
N ASN A 594 5.73 28.97 19.21
CA ASN A 594 5.29 27.55 19.19
C ASN A 594 4.14 27.23 20.17
N GLU A 595 4.24 27.71 21.41
CA GLU A 595 3.24 27.44 22.46
C GLU A 595 1.89 28.10 22.17
N LYS A 596 1.90 29.32 21.61
CA LYS A 596 0.67 30.03 21.24
C LYS A 596 0.03 29.39 20.00
N THR A 597 0.85 28.88 19.08
CA THR A 597 0.39 28.15 17.90
C THR A 597 -0.38 26.89 18.28
N LEU A 598 0.14 26.05 19.19
CA LEU A 598 -0.53 24.82 19.64
C LEU A 598 -1.89 25.08 20.34
N LEU A 599 -1.98 26.15 21.13
CA LEU A 599 -3.24 26.57 21.75
C LEU A 599 -4.28 27.03 20.71
N GLN A 600 -3.84 27.77 19.68
CA GLN A 600 -4.71 28.20 18.57
C GLN A 600 -5.17 27.03 17.68
N VAL A 601 -4.35 25.98 17.53
CA VAL A 601 -4.73 24.75 16.83
C VAL A 601 -5.96 24.12 17.47
N SER A 602 -5.96 23.98 18.79
CA SER A 602 -7.06 23.31 19.52
C SER A 602 -8.41 24.04 19.36
N SER A 603 -8.41 25.36 19.17
CA SER A 603 -9.64 26.16 19.05
C SER A 603 -10.20 26.29 17.63
N SER A 604 -9.42 25.93 16.60
CA SER A 604 -9.75 26.20 15.18
C SER A 604 -9.95 24.96 14.30
N LEU A 605 -9.98 23.75 14.89
CA LEU A 605 -10.09 22.48 14.16
C LEU A 605 -11.36 22.33 13.32
N SER A 606 -12.44 23.06 13.60
CA SER A 606 -13.67 22.97 12.79
C SER A 606 -13.51 23.41 11.35
N GLY A 607 -12.61 24.36 11.07
CA GLY A 607 -12.35 24.84 9.72
C GLY A 607 -11.41 23.95 8.92
N VAL A 608 -10.89 22.88 9.55
CA VAL A 608 -9.84 22.03 8.98
C VAL A 608 -10.46 20.83 8.26
N PRO A 609 -10.02 20.48 7.04
CA PRO A 609 -10.52 19.30 6.34
C PRO A 609 -10.29 18.01 7.13
N SER A 610 -11.23 17.06 7.05
CA SER A 610 -11.16 15.78 7.78
C SER A 610 -9.85 15.05 7.49
N ARG A 611 -9.42 15.11 6.23
CA ARG A 611 -8.17 14.53 5.75
C ARG A 611 -6.94 15.03 6.51
N MET A 612 -6.92 16.31 6.86
CA MET A 612 -5.81 16.92 7.59
C MET A 612 -5.85 16.56 9.08
N LEU A 613 -7.05 16.46 9.67
CA LEU A 613 -7.24 15.93 11.03
C LEU A 613 -6.78 14.47 11.15
N HIS A 614 -7.03 13.65 10.12
CA HIS A 614 -6.51 12.28 10.04
C HIS A 614 -4.98 12.24 10.06
N LEU A 615 -4.33 13.06 9.24
CA LEU A 615 -2.86 13.20 9.22
C LEU A 615 -2.33 13.63 10.59
N LEU A 616 -2.92 14.67 11.19
CA LEU A 616 -2.56 15.16 12.52
C LEU A 616 -2.65 14.03 13.56
N ASN A 617 -3.74 13.26 13.57
CA ASN A 617 -3.93 12.17 14.51
C ASN A 617 -2.89 11.06 14.36
N ILE A 618 -2.48 10.74 13.13
CA ILE A 618 -1.40 9.77 12.88
C ILE A 618 -0.09 10.29 13.48
N ILE A 619 0.29 11.53 13.18
CA ILE A 619 1.54 12.13 13.67
C ILE A 619 1.53 12.22 15.20
N CYS A 620 0.44 12.68 15.80
CA CYS A 620 0.29 12.72 17.26
C CYS A 620 0.52 11.34 17.87
N ARG A 621 -0.15 10.29 17.38
CA ARG A 621 -0.06 8.94 17.96
C ARG A 621 1.27 8.25 17.67
N ARG A 622 1.79 8.37 16.44
CA ARG A 622 2.94 7.59 15.97
C ARG A 622 4.28 8.28 16.12
N VAL A 623 4.31 9.60 16.30
CA VAL A 623 5.55 10.37 16.47
C VAL A 623 5.55 11.02 17.84
N MET A 624 4.62 11.93 18.13
CA MET A 624 4.68 12.75 19.36
C MET A 624 4.37 11.97 20.64
N LEU A 625 3.46 10.99 20.56
CA LEU A 625 3.01 10.17 21.69
C LEU A 625 3.45 8.71 21.57
N ALA A 626 4.46 8.40 20.73
CA ALA A 626 4.87 7.03 20.42
C ALA A 626 5.30 6.19 21.63
N GLN A 627 5.69 6.83 22.74
CA GLN A 627 6.10 6.15 23.98
C GLN A 627 4.92 5.72 24.85
N LEU A 628 3.72 6.25 24.59
CA LEU A 628 2.51 5.93 25.33
C LEU A 628 1.68 4.93 24.54
N ASP A 629 1.15 3.93 25.23
CA ASP A 629 0.19 3.02 24.61
C ASP A 629 -1.20 3.67 24.44
N ALA A 630 -2.08 3.02 23.67
CA ALA A 630 -3.41 3.56 23.40
C ALA A 630 -4.30 3.67 24.65
N ASP A 631 -4.13 2.77 25.63
CA ASP A 631 -4.89 2.74 26.86
C ASP A 631 -4.39 3.85 27.83
N GLU A 632 -3.08 4.09 27.87
CA GLU A 632 -2.43 5.18 28.59
C GLU A 632 -2.85 6.54 28.06
N ILE A 633 -2.86 6.74 26.74
CA ILE A 633 -3.35 7.98 26.12
C ILE A 633 -4.82 8.22 26.52
N THR A 634 -5.63 7.16 26.50
CA THR A 634 -7.06 7.26 26.86
C THR A 634 -7.23 7.62 28.34
N ARG A 635 -6.45 6.98 29.22
CA ARG A 635 -6.45 7.27 30.66
C ARG A 635 -6.04 8.72 30.94
N ILE A 636 -4.91 9.17 30.38
CA ILE A 636 -4.42 10.54 30.58
C ILE A 636 -5.41 11.55 29.99
N SER A 637 -5.99 11.27 28.82
CA SER A 637 -7.02 12.13 28.24
C SER A 637 -8.23 12.29 29.16
N SER A 638 -8.64 11.22 29.85
CA SER A 638 -9.74 11.27 30.83
C SER A 638 -9.35 12.04 32.10
N GLU A 639 -8.10 11.93 32.55
CA GLU A 639 -7.58 12.68 33.69
C GLU A 639 -7.51 14.17 33.37
N VAL A 640 -6.96 14.55 32.22
CA VAL A 640 -6.83 15.94 31.74
C VAL A 640 -8.19 16.62 31.53
N GLN A 641 -9.23 15.87 31.16
CA GLN A 641 -10.59 16.42 31.04
C GLN A 641 -11.28 16.63 32.41
N ASN A 642 -10.89 15.86 33.42
CA ASN A 642 -11.52 15.87 34.74
C ASN A 642 -10.81 16.79 35.75
N THR A 643 -9.50 17.03 35.61
CA THR A 643 -8.75 17.94 36.49
C THR A 643 -8.58 19.32 35.84
N LYS A 644 -9.07 20.37 36.50
CA LYS A 644 -8.81 21.78 36.15
C LYS A 644 -7.35 22.17 36.49
N GLY A 645 -6.38 21.57 35.82
CA GLY A 645 -5.03 22.14 35.69
C GLY A 645 -3.90 21.56 36.55
N GLU A 646 -4.07 20.44 37.25
CA GLU A 646 -2.93 19.74 37.86
C GLU A 646 -2.96 18.26 37.47
N CYS A 647 -2.12 17.91 36.48
CA CYS A 647 -1.78 16.53 36.15
C CYS A 647 -0.43 16.21 36.79
N CYS A 648 -0.32 15.02 37.40
CA CYS A 648 0.89 14.52 38.07
C CYS A 648 2.11 14.49 37.11
N SER A 649 3.25 15.06 37.56
CA SER A 649 4.65 14.82 37.15
C SER A 649 4.98 14.39 35.70
N MET A 650 4.23 14.81 34.68
CA MET A 650 4.47 14.47 33.28
C MET A 650 4.89 15.71 32.49
N ASP A 651 5.68 15.51 31.43
CA ASP A 651 6.17 16.59 30.56
C ASP A 651 5.00 17.42 30.03
N GLU A 652 5.04 18.74 30.28
CA GLU A 652 4.02 19.71 29.88
C GLU A 652 3.71 19.61 28.37
N GLN A 653 4.72 19.29 27.55
CA GLN A 653 4.56 19.13 26.12
C GLN A 653 3.70 17.91 25.74
N VAL A 654 3.86 16.78 26.43
CA VAL A 654 3.07 15.57 26.19
C VAL A 654 1.60 15.85 26.44
N THR A 655 1.28 16.60 27.51
CA THR A 655 -0.11 16.97 27.81
C THR A 655 -0.74 17.86 26.74
N LYS A 656 0.01 18.81 26.15
CA LYS A 656 -0.43 19.65 25.03
C LYS A 656 -0.80 18.82 23.80
N TRP A 657 0.05 17.86 23.41
CA TRP A 657 -0.22 16.97 22.26
C TRP A 657 -1.39 16.02 22.51
N ILE A 658 -1.59 15.54 23.73
CA ILE A 658 -2.78 14.74 24.11
C ILE A 658 -4.06 15.57 23.99
N ALA A 659 -4.04 16.84 24.41
CA ALA A 659 -5.19 17.74 24.29
C ALA A 659 -5.56 18.02 22.83
N ILE A 660 -4.57 18.24 21.95
CA ILE A 660 -4.77 18.41 20.50
C ILE A 660 -5.36 17.15 19.87
N LEU A 661 -4.79 15.98 20.18
CA LEU A 661 -5.30 14.70 19.68
C LEU A 661 -6.75 14.48 20.12
N GLY A 662 -7.06 14.72 21.39
CA GLY A 662 -8.43 14.59 21.92
C GLY A 662 -9.42 15.54 21.24
N SER A 663 -9.01 16.79 20.99
CA SER A 663 -9.83 17.79 20.29
C SER A 663 -10.10 17.40 18.83
N SER A 664 -9.08 16.91 18.13
CA SER A 664 -9.19 16.43 16.75
C SER A 664 -10.06 15.18 16.62
N GLU A 665 -9.90 14.20 17.52
CA GLU A 665 -10.75 13.00 17.53
C GLU A 665 -12.21 13.31 17.88
N ARG A 666 -12.44 14.30 18.74
CA ARG A 666 -13.80 14.79 19.05
C ARG A 666 -14.45 15.43 17.82
N GLU A 667 -13.73 16.31 17.13
CA GLU A 667 -14.19 16.96 15.90
C GLU A 667 -14.56 15.94 14.81
N LEU A 668 -13.71 14.92 14.57
CA LEU A 668 -14.02 13.85 13.62
C LEU A 668 -15.23 13.00 14.04
N ARG A 669 -15.43 12.81 15.35
CA ARG A 669 -16.62 12.11 15.87
C ARG A 669 -17.89 12.92 15.66
N GLU A 670 -17.86 14.24 15.92
CA GLU A 670 -18.99 15.14 15.65
C GLU A 670 -19.40 15.11 14.18
N ARG A 671 -18.42 15.12 13.26
CA ARG A 671 -18.68 14.99 11.82
C ARG A 671 -19.36 13.67 11.45
N LEU A 672 -18.87 12.55 11.99
CA LEU A 672 -19.46 11.23 11.77
C LEU A 672 -20.90 11.15 12.30
N VAL A 673 -21.13 11.64 13.51
CA VAL A 673 -22.43 11.63 14.16
C VAL A 673 -23.43 12.52 13.42
N GLY A 674 -23.03 13.76 13.09
CA GLY A 674 -23.90 14.68 12.35
C GLY A 674 -24.21 14.19 10.94
N PHE A 675 -23.22 13.63 10.22
CA PHE A 675 -23.48 13.02 8.92
C PHE A 675 -24.48 11.85 9.02
N SER A 676 -24.37 11.03 10.08
CA SER A 676 -25.27 9.89 10.30
C SER A 676 -26.71 10.34 10.57
N PHE A 677 -26.90 11.39 11.37
CA PHE A 677 -28.21 11.99 11.60
C PHE A 677 -28.80 12.63 10.33
N CYS A 678 -28.03 13.43 9.59
CA CYS A 678 -28.49 13.99 8.32
C CYS A 678 -28.87 12.91 7.29
N ALA A 679 -28.10 11.82 7.21
CA ALA A 679 -28.39 10.68 6.35
C ALA A 679 -29.73 10.02 6.73
N SER A 680 -29.99 9.87 8.03
CA SER A 680 -31.24 9.31 8.54
C SER A 680 -32.46 10.17 8.20
N GLN A 681 -32.34 11.51 8.25
CA GLN A 681 -33.42 12.43 7.90
C GLN A 681 -33.77 12.35 6.41
N THR A 682 -32.76 12.29 5.54
CA THR A 682 -32.95 12.24 4.07
C THR A 682 -33.55 10.91 3.60
N SER A 683 -33.26 9.80 4.30
CA SER A 683 -33.89 8.50 4.01
C SER A 683 -35.40 8.54 4.27
N LYS A 684 -35.85 9.26 5.30
CA LYS A 684 -37.28 9.41 5.65
C LYS A 684 -38.08 10.20 4.60
N SER A 685 -37.46 11.19 3.95
CA SER A 685 -38.13 12.01 2.93
C SER A 685 -38.32 11.30 1.57
N ARG A 686 -37.71 10.11 1.39
CA ARG A 686 -37.86 9.25 0.19
C ARG A 686 -38.44 7.86 0.53
N PRO A 687 -39.74 7.77 0.88
CA PRO A 687 -40.42 6.50 1.15
C PRO A 687 -40.64 5.72 -0.16
N GLY A 688 -39.64 4.97 -0.60
CA GLY A 688 -39.70 4.15 -1.82
C GLY A 688 -38.42 3.43 -2.22
N ALA A 689 -37.27 3.78 -1.63
CA ALA A 689 -36.02 3.07 -1.87
C ALA A 689 -35.96 1.77 -1.04
N THR A 690 -35.66 0.64 -1.68
CA THR A 690 -35.44 -0.65 -1.00
C THR A 690 -34.34 -0.51 0.06
N PRO A 691 -34.57 -0.89 1.33
CA PRO A 691 -33.73 -0.45 2.46
C PRO A 691 -32.33 -1.07 2.54
N PHE A 692 -32.00 -2.06 1.70
CA PHE A 692 -30.71 -2.75 1.75
C PHE A 692 -30.24 -3.19 0.37
N GLN A 693 -29.67 -2.25 -0.39
CA GLN A 693 -28.82 -2.60 -1.52
C GLN A 693 -27.41 -2.95 -1.01
N THR A 694 -26.91 -4.12 -1.43
CA THR A 694 -25.55 -4.57 -1.12
C THR A 694 -24.53 -3.58 -1.66
N GLY A 695 -23.57 -3.16 -0.82
CA GLY A 695 -22.51 -2.22 -1.18
C GLY A 695 -22.78 -0.75 -0.83
N HIS A 696 -23.99 -0.41 -0.39
CA HIS A 696 -24.32 0.94 0.09
C HIS A 696 -24.20 1.06 1.61
N TRP A 697 -23.78 2.24 2.06
CA TRP A 697 -23.66 2.61 3.45
C TRP A 697 -24.99 3.12 4.00
N TYR A 698 -25.30 2.72 5.24
CA TYR A 698 -26.48 3.17 5.98
C TYR A 698 -26.09 3.57 7.41
N PRO A 699 -26.75 4.59 8.00
CA PRO A 699 -26.47 4.98 9.37
C PRO A 699 -26.95 3.87 10.34
N VAL A 700 -26.04 3.39 11.18
CA VAL A 700 -26.30 2.36 12.20
C VAL A 700 -25.79 2.86 13.54
N GLY A 701 -26.50 2.57 14.63
CA GLY A 701 -26.11 2.97 15.99
C GLY A 701 -26.57 4.38 16.40
N LEU A 702 -27.60 4.92 15.77
CA LEU A 702 -28.15 6.25 16.07
C LEU A 702 -28.51 6.42 17.57
N ALA A 703 -29.09 5.39 18.21
CA ALA A 703 -29.40 5.43 19.64
C ALA A 703 -28.15 5.58 20.53
N GLN A 704 -27.04 4.93 20.17
CA GLN A 704 -25.76 5.07 20.86
C GLN A 704 -25.14 6.45 20.63
N MET A 705 -25.29 7.00 19.42
CA MET A 705 -24.83 8.36 19.10
C MET A 705 -25.62 9.43 19.88
N GLU A 706 -26.92 9.25 20.07
CA GLU A 706 -27.76 10.12 20.91
C GLU A 706 -27.30 10.09 22.38
N GLN A 707 -27.03 8.89 22.92
CA GLN A 707 -26.48 8.73 24.27
C GLN A 707 -25.11 9.42 24.42
N TRP A 708 -24.27 9.34 23.39
CA TRP A 708 -22.98 10.03 23.37
C TRP A 708 -23.14 11.56 23.42
N ILE A 709 -24.09 12.14 22.68
CA ILE A 709 -24.39 13.59 22.76
C ILE A 709 -24.87 13.96 24.16
N ALA A 710 -25.76 13.16 24.75
CA ALA A 710 -26.28 13.42 26.09
C ALA A 710 -25.18 13.45 27.16
N LEU A 711 -24.20 12.52 27.08
CA LEU A 711 -23.05 12.47 27.98
C LEU A 711 -22.06 13.63 27.78
N ASN A 712 -22.00 14.21 26.59
CA ASN A 712 -21.03 15.26 26.23
C ASN A 712 -21.70 16.62 26.01
N ASN A 713 -22.84 16.87 26.64
CA ASN A 713 -23.68 18.03 26.34
C ASN A 713 -22.91 19.36 26.45
N ASP A 714 -22.02 19.54 27.43
CA ASP A 714 -21.28 20.79 27.61
C ASP A 714 -20.18 21.03 26.55
N HIS A 715 -19.86 20.00 25.77
CA HIS A 715 -18.72 19.99 24.86
C HIS A 715 -19.09 19.87 23.38
N VAL A 716 -20.30 19.42 23.09
CA VAL A 716 -20.81 19.26 21.71
C VAL A 716 -21.34 20.60 21.18
N ARG A 717 -21.08 20.89 19.90
CA ARG A 717 -21.57 22.10 19.21
C ARG A 717 -23.09 22.20 19.17
N GLY A 718 -23.61 23.43 19.25
CA GLY A 718 -25.04 23.71 19.19
C GLY A 718 -25.74 23.23 17.91
N GLU A 719 -25.07 23.33 16.76
CA GLU A 719 -25.57 22.84 15.46
C GLU A 719 -25.91 21.34 15.50
N LEU A 720 -25.00 20.52 16.04
CA LEU A 720 -25.20 19.07 16.16
C LEU A 720 -26.35 18.75 17.12
N LYS A 721 -26.51 19.53 18.20
CA LYS A 721 -27.65 19.39 19.12
C LYS A 721 -28.99 19.69 18.44
N SER A 722 -29.03 20.68 17.55
CA SER A 722 -30.23 20.99 16.75
C SER A 722 -30.59 19.84 15.82
N ILE A 723 -29.61 19.27 15.13
CA ILE A 723 -29.82 18.12 14.23
C ILE A 723 -30.29 16.90 15.02
N ALA A 724 -29.71 16.64 16.19
CA ALA A 724 -30.08 15.51 17.04
C ALA A 724 -31.50 15.66 17.60
N SER A 725 -31.90 16.86 18.04
CA SER A 725 -33.25 17.09 18.59
C SER A 725 -34.36 16.84 17.55
N GLU A 726 -34.12 17.19 16.29
CA GLU A 726 -35.03 16.92 15.17
C GLU A 726 -35.20 15.41 14.90
N VAL A 727 -34.15 14.60 15.11
CA VAL A 727 -34.21 13.14 14.94
C VAL A 727 -34.92 12.45 16.11
N THR A 728 -34.74 12.95 17.34
CA THR A 728 -35.28 12.34 18.58
C THR A 728 -36.80 12.43 18.78
N ASN A 729 -37.52 13.23 17.98
CA ASN A 729 -38.99 13.36 18.09
C ASN A 729 -39.76 12.07 17.73
N GLU A 730 -39.10 11.02 17.26
CA GLU A 730 -39.73 9.76 16.90
C GLU A 730 -39.14 8.56 17.67
N LYS A 731 -39.94 8.01 18.59
CA LYS A 731 -39.72 6.79 19.41
C LYS A 731 -38.32 6.65 20.04
N ARG A 732 -38.23 6.98 21.34
CA ARG A 732 -37.13 6.59 22.25
C ARG A 732 -36.95 5.07 22.25
N CYS A 733 -36.16 4.53 21.33
CA CYS A 733 -35.67 3.16 21.42
C CYS A 733 -34.43 3.17 22.33
N SER A 734 -34.61 2.93 23.63
CA SER A 734 -33.51 2.58 24.50
C SER A 734 -32.96 1.21 24.08
N ALA A 735 -32.04 1.18 23.13
CA ALA A 735 -31.37 -0.04 22.70
C ALA A 735 -30.42 -0.48 23.82
N VAL A 736 -30.93 -1.25 24.78
CA VAL A 736 -30.11 -1.93 25.78
C VAL A 736 -29.31 -3.00 25.04
N GLU A 737 -28.00 -2.82 24.99
CA GLU A 737 -27.09 -3.77 24.35
C GLU A 737 -26.82 -4.95 25.28
N SER A 738 -26.57 -6.13 24.72
CA SER A 738 -26.29 -7.36 25.47
C SER A 738 -24.85 -7.82 25.26
N CYS A 739 -24.24 -8.35 26.32
CA CYS A 739 -22.89 -8.92 26.28
C CYS A 739 -22.85 -10.23 25.49
N SER A 740 -21.93 -10.34 24.52
CA SER A 740 -21.74 -11.55 23.70
C SER A 740 -21.29 -12.79 24.49
N TYR A 741 -20.77 -12.62 25.71
CA TYR A 741 -20.27 -13.72 26.54
C TYR A 741 -21.27 -14.18 27.61
N CYS A 742 -21.95 -13.25 28.27
CA CYS A 742 -22.85 -13.57 29.40
C CYS A 742 -24.29 -13.08 29.23
N SER A 743 -24.65 -12.48 28.09
CA SER A 743 -25.98 -11.94 27.78
C SER A 743 -26.49 -10.83 28.73
N ALA A 744 -25.69 -10.39 29.70
CA ALA A 744 -26.05 -9.28 30.59
C ALA A 744 -26.11 -7.95 29.84
N SER A 745 -26.89 -6.99 30.37
CA SER A 745 -26.99 -5.64 29.84
C SER A 745 -25.65 -4.91 29.86
N VAL A 746 -25.40 -4.11 28.82
CA VAL A 746 -24.21 -3.27 28.67
C VAL A 746 -24.67 -1.83 28.54
N PRO A 747 -24.57 -1.00 29.60
CA PRO A 747 -24.89 0.41 29.51
C PRO A 747 -23.90 1.15 28.61
N PHE A 748 -24.33 2.30 28.09
CA PHE A 748 -23.47 3.19 27.33
C PHE A 748 -22.76 4.17 28.27
N GLU A 749 -21.51 3.85 28.60
CA GLU A 749 -20.64 4.68 29.45
C GLU A 749 -19.54 5.37 28.63
N SER A 750 -19.07 4.72 27.57
CA SER A 750 -17.99 5.19 26.71
C SER A 750 -18.28 4.79 25.26
N PRO A 751 -17.90 5.61 24.26
CA PRO A 751 -18.01 5.25 22.85
C PRO A 751 -16.99 4.18 22.41
N GLU A 752 -15.96 3.89 23.22
CA GLU A 752 -14.85 2.99 22.86
C GLU A 752 -15.02 1.57 23.45
N PHE A 753 -15.55 1.47 24.67
CA PHE A 753 -15.74 0.20 25.36
C PHE A 753 -17.02 0.20 26.21
N GLY A 754 -17.53 -1.00 26.50
CA GLY A 754 -18.64 -1.23 27.42
C GLY A 754 -18.29 -2.31 28.45
N LEU A 755 -18.82 -2.17 29.67
CA LEU A 755 -18.70 -3.17 30.72
C LEU A 755 -20.08 -3.81 30.96
N CYS A 756 -20.15 -5.13 30.98
CA CYS A 756 -21.42 -5.81 31.25
C CYS A 756 -21.82 -5.78 32.74
N GLN A 757 -23.13 -5.71 33.02
CA GLN A 757 -23.71 -5.74 34.37
C GLN A 757 -23.97 -7.17 34.91
N GLY A 758 -23.09 -8.12 34.61
CA GLY A 758 -23.26 -9.52 35.09
C GLY A 758 -23.38 -9.61 36.62
N LYS A 759 -24.23 -10.54 37.11
CA LYS A 759 -24.53 -10.68 38.56
C LYS A 759 -23.30 -11.04 39.38
N THR A 760 -23.15 -10.32 40.50
CA THR A 760 -22.35 -10.68 41.68
C THR A 760 -22.98 -11.87 42.39
N SER A 761 -22.64 -13.11 42.00
CA SER A 761 -22.99 -14.30 42.78
C SER A 761 -21.91 -14.53 43.83
N GLY A 762 -22.32 -14.55 45.10
CA GLY A 762 -21.44 -14.50 46.26
C GLY A 762 -20.39 -15.61 46.38
N SER A 763 -19.33 -15.23 47.10
CA SER A 763 -18.17 -16.01 47.55
C SER A 763 -17.06 -16.29 46.51
N GLY A 764 -15.97 -15.52 46.63
CA GLY A 764 -14.66 -16.11 46.82
C GLY A 764 -13.71 -16.33 45.62
N SER A 765 -14.07 -16.05 44.36
CA SER A 765 -13.10 -16.18 43.25
C SER A 765 -13.30 -15.20 42.10
N ASN A 766 -12.43 -14.19 42.00
CA ASN A 766 -12.14 -13.33 40.84
C ASN A 766 -13.31 -13.07 39.86
N ASP A 767 -14.29 -12.30 40.32
CA ASP A 767 -15.37 -11.68 39.55
C ASP A 767 -14.81 -10.75 38.46
N LYS A 768 -15.02 -11.05 37.17
CA LYS A 768 -14.61 -10.16 36.06
C LYS A 768 -15.81 -9.75 35.20
N ARG A 769 -16.23 -8.49 35.31
CA ARG A 769 -17.06 -7.83 34.29
C ARG A 769 -16.34 -7.92 32.94
N HIS A 770 -17.03 -8.39 31.91
CA HIS A 770 -16.46 -8.47 30.56
C HIS A 770 -16.30 -7.06 29.98
N LYS A 771 -15.07 -6.71 29.55
CA LYS A 771 -14.76 -5.50 28.77
C LYS A 771 -15.00 -5.81 27.29
N LEU A 772 -15.96 -5.13 26.68
CA LEU A 772 -16.36 -5.29 25.29
C LEU A 772 -15.94 -4.07 24.49
N SER A 773 -15.35 -4.27 23.31
CA SER A 773 -15.03 -3.17 22.40
C SER A 773 -16.28 -2.70 21.67
N ARG A 774 -16.39 -1.38 21.46
CA ARG A 774 -17.44 -0.78 20.63
C ARG A 774 -16.91 -0.47 19.24
N CYS A 775 -17.80 -0.47 18.26
CA CYS A 775 -17.46 -0.15 16.89
C CYS A 775 -17.18 1.35 16.77
N ALA A 776 -16.00 1.71 16.27
CA ALA A 776 -15.57 3.09 16.04
C ALA A 776 -16.52 3.94 15.17
N VAL A 777 -17.37 3.28 14.37
CA VAL A 777 -18.32 3.91 13.44
C VAL A 777 -19.73 3.98 14.02
N SER A 778 -20.30 2.86 14.48
CA SER A 778 -21.68 2.83 14.99
C SER A 778 -21.80 3.03 16.49
N MET A 779 -20.69 3.03 17.23
CA MET A 779 -20.63 3.05 18.71
C MET A 779 -21.33 1.86 19.39
N GLN A 780 -21.80 0.87 18.62
CA GLN A 780 -22.42 -0.35 19.15
C GLN A 780 -21.38 -1.34 19.65
N VAL A 781 -21.76 -2.19 20.62
CA VAL A 781 -20.95 -3.32 21.08
C VAL A 781 -20.63 -4.24 19.89
N CYS A 782 -19.34 -4.55 19.71
CA CYS A 782 -18.91 -5.40 18.61
C CYS A 782 -19.30 -6.87 18.84
N PRO A 783 -19.74 -7.59 17.79
CA PRO A 783 -19.97 -9.03 17.83
C PRO A 783 -18.66 -9.83 17.89
N SER A 784 -18.77 -11.13 18.25
CA SER A 784 -17.65 -12.09 18.34
C SER A 784 -17.22 -12.65 16.97
N ILE A 785 -17.05 -11.80 15.97
CA ILE A 785 -16.58 -12.14 14.61
C ILE A 785 -15.31 -11.35 14.28
N PRO A 786 -14.57 -11.69 13.22
CA PRO A 786 -13.42 -10.89 12.80
C PRO A 786 -13.83 -9.41 12.64
N LEU A 787 -13.04 -8.53 13.25
CA LEU A 787 -13.27 -7.09 13.22
C LEU A 787 -12.19 -6.41 12.40
N TRP A 788 -12.57 -5.32 11.74
CA TRP A 788 -11.61 -4.38 11.21
C TRP A 788 -10.89 -3.68 12.36
N PHE A 789 -9.60 -3.45 12.20
CA PHE A 789 -8.71 -2.96 13.25
C PHE A 789 -7.81 -1.87 12.69
N CYS A 790 -7.75 -0.75 13.41
CA CYS A 790 -6.82 0.33 13.09
C CYS A 790 -5.49 0.09 13.79
N VAL A 791 -4.42 -0.13 13.03
CA VAL A 791 -3.08 -0.29 13.63
C VAL A 791 -2.61 0.96 14.38
N CYS A 792 -3.11 2.16 14.04
CA CYS A 792 -2.67 3.43 14.63
C CYS A 792 -3.35 3.79 15.96
N CYS A 793 -4.68 3.71 16.04
CA CYS A 793 -5.42 4.06 17.26
C CYS A 793 -5.96 2.85 18.02
N HIS A 794 -5.73 1.63 17.52
CA HIS A 794 -6.17 0.35 18.11
C HIS A 794 -7.69 0.18 18.24
N ARG A 795 -8.47 1.11 17.68
CA ARG A 795 -9.93 0.99 17.60
C ARG A 795 -10.33 -0.09 16.61
N VAL A 796 -11.47 -0.71 16.90
CA VAL A 796 -12.09 -1.73 16.06
C VAL A 796 -13.35 -1.21 15.38
N ALA A 797 -13.66 -1.75 14.22
CA ALA A 797 -14.88 -1.46 13.50
C ALA A 797 -15.52 -2.75 12.99
N PHE A 798 -16.79 -2.95 13.33
CA PHE A 798 -17.63 -3.97 12.70
C PHE A 798 -18.32 -3.41 11.44
N ARG A 799 -18.72 -2.13 11.48
CA ARG A 799 -19.29 -1.40 10.35
C ARG A 799 -18.27 -0.44 9.75
N LEU A 800 -18.32 -0.26 8.44
CA LEU A 800 -17.42 0.62 7.71
C LEU A 800 -17.96 2.05 7.67
N ALA A 801 -17.05 3.03 7.62
CA ALA A 801 -17.38 4.44 7.61
C ALA A 801 -17.85 4.91 6.20
N PRO A 802 -18.68 5.96 6.10
CA PRO A 802 -19.09 6.51 4.82
C PRO A 802 -17.95 7.28 4.14
N ASP A 803 -17.77 7.12 2.82
CA ASP A 803 -16.75 7.84 2.04
C ASP A 803 -16.76 9.38 2.23
N PRO A 804 -17.93 10.07 2.27
CA PRO A 804 -17.99 11.51 2.51
C PRO A 804 -17.27 11.99 3.77
N LEU A 805 -17.20 11.18 4.83
CA LEU A 805 -16.52 11.54 6.09
C LEU A 805 -15.06 11.95 5.86
N PHE A 806 -14.38 11.27 4.93
CA PHE A 806 -12.97 11.49 4.62
C PHE A 806 -12.73 12.71 3.73
N ARG A 807 -13.80 13.25 3.11
CA ARG A 807 -13.75 14.35 2.14
C ARG A 807 -14.34 15.67 2.67
N MET A 808 -14.87 15.70 3.90
CA MET A 808 -15.45 16.92 4.47
C MET A 808 -14.38 18.00 4.66
N SER A 809 -14.68 19.22 4.19
CA SER A 809 -13.79 20.38 4.29
C SER A 809 -13.88 21.08 5.65
N SER A 810 -15.02 20.99 6.34
CA SER A 810 -15.25 21.62 7.64
C SER A 810 -16.29 20.87 8.47
N SER A 811 -16.47 21.32 9.72
CA SER A 811 -17.50 20.84 10.65
C SER A 811 -18.92 21.25 10.26
N GLN A 812 -19.06 22.26 9.39
CA GLN A 812 -20.36 22.81 9.02
C GLN A 812 -21.08 21.81 8.12
N PHE A 813 -22.27 21.41 8.53
CA PHE A 813 -23.17 20.58 7.74
C PHE A 813 -23.84 21.45 6.68
N ASP A 814 -23.07 21.89 5.69
CA ASP A 814 -23.61 22.63 4.56
C ASP A 814 -24.70 21.78 3.90
N SER A 815 -25.93 22.29 3.94
CA SER A 815 -27.10 21.62 3.38
C SER A 815 -26.86 21.21 1.92
N ASP A 816 -26.06 21.96 1.16
CA ASP A 816 -25.73 21.63 -0.22
C ASP A 816 -24.77 20.44 -0.33
N PHE A 817 -23.74 20.36 0.53
CA PHE A 817 -22.79 19.24 0.55
C PHE A 817 -23.47 17.95 0.99
N VAL A 818 -24.29 18.04 2.04
CA VAL A 818 -25.04 16.90 2.59
C VAL A 818 -26.07 16.41 1.56
N THR A 819 -26.82 17.32 0.94
CA THR A 819 -27.82 16.97 -0.08
C THR A 819 -27.18 16.37 -1.33
N LYS A 820 -26.06 16.93 -1.82
CA LYS A 820 -25.30 16.34 -2.95
C LYS A 820 -24.73 14.96 -2.59
N SER A 821 -24.15 14.81 -1.41
CA SER A 821 -23.55 13.55 -0.95
C SER A 821 -24.59 12.45 -0.75
N LEU A 822 -25.77 12.79 -0.22
CA LEU A 822 -26.88 11.87 0.04
C LEU A 822 -27.78 11.65 -1.19
N SER A 823 -27.72 12.53 -2.20
CA SER A 823 -28.41 12.32 -3.48
C SER A 823 -27.88 11.09 -4.22
N ARG A 824 -26.64 10.68 -3.94
CA ARG A 824 -25.95 9.52 -4.49
C ARG A 824 -25.89 8.39 -3.46
N ALA A 825 -25.89 7.15 -3.93
CA ALA A 825 -25.66 6.00 -3.06
C ALA A 825 -24.28 6.09 -2.40
N VAL A 826 -24.25 6.17 -1.07
CA VAL A 826 -23.02 6.40 -0.31
C VAL A 826 -22.23 5.10 -0.23
N SER A 827 -20.98 5.08 -0.69
CA SER A 827 -20.10 3.92 -0.55
C SER A 827 -19.50 3.83 0.85
N SER A 828 -19.37 2.62 1.37
CA SER A 828 -18.62 2.37 2.61
C SER A 828 -17.12 2.15 2.33
N LYS A 829 -16.26 2.65 3.22
CA LYS A 829 -14.80 2.56 3.08
C LYS A 829 -14.16 1.87 4.30
N PRO A 830 -13.21 0.94 4.09
CA PRO A 830 -12.48 0.27 5.17
C PRO A 830 -11.32 1.14 5.68
N LEU A 831 -11.63 2.40 5.97
CA LEU A 831 -10.69 3.36 6.54
C LEU A 831 -11.10 3.69 7.98
N CYS A 832 -10.12 3.90 8.85
CA CYS A 832 -10.39 4.31 10.22
C CYS A 832 -11.00 5.72 10.25
N PRO A 833 -12.16 5.96 10.89
CA PRO A 833 -12.78 7.29 10.93
C PRO A 833 -11.92 8.36 11.63
N TYR A 834 -10.95 7.96 12.45
CA TYR A 834 -10.09 8.85 13.22
C TYR A 834 -8.68 9.02 12.66
N CYS A 835 -8.16 8.02 11.96
CA CYS A 835 -6.80 8.04 11.42
C CYS A 835 -6.78 8.11 9.89
N GLY A 836 -7.89 7.83 9.20
CA GLY A 836 -7.97 7.77 7.74
C GLY A 836 -7.13 6.66 7.07
N ILE A 837 -6.34 5.89 7.84
CA ILE A 837 -5.56 4.76 7.32
C ILE A 837 -6.46 3.54 7.05
N LEU A 838 -5.95 2.65 6.19
CA LEU A 838 -6.60 1.37 5.91
C LEU A 838 -6.73 0.51 7.18
N LEU A 839 -7.93 0.02 7.43
CA LEU A 839 -8.20 -0.94 8.48
C LEU A 839 -7.68 -2.32 8.07
N GLN A 840 -7.05 -3.01 9.00
CA GLN A 840 -6.54 -4.37 8.81
C GLN A 840 -7.41 -5.37 9.57
N ARG A 841 -7.26 -6.65 9.28
CA ARG A 841 -7.84 -7.70 10.12
C ARG A 841 -7.07 -7.75 11.43
N ARG A 842 -7.77 -7.78 12.58
CA ARG A 842 -7.11 -7.92 13.89
C ARG A 842 -6.40 -9.27 13.97
N GLN A 843 -5.08 -9.25 14.21
CA GLN A 843 -4.30 -10.46 14.50
C GLN A 843 -4.46 -10.83 15.99
N PRO A 844 -4.46 -12.12 16.34
CA PRO A 844 -4.34 -12.54 17.73
C PRO A 844 -3.02 -12.06 18.35
N ASP A 845 -3.05 -11.59 19.60
CA ASP A 845 -1.89 -10.95 20.25
C ASP A 845 -0.64 -11.85 20.34
N PHE A 846 -0.81 -13.18 20.31
CA PHE A 846 0.31 -14.15 20.30
C PHE A 846 1.13 -14.18 18.99
N LEU A 847 0.67 -13.48 17.94
CA LEU A 847 1.37 -13.34 16.67
C LEU A 847 2.11 -12.01 16.51
N VAL A 848 1.89 -11.05 17.41
CA VAL A 848 2.45 -9.69 17.33
C VAL A 848 3.77 -9.57 18.10
N SER A 849 4.16 -10.58 18.90
CA SER A 849 5.47 -10.62 19.54
C SER A 849 6.57 -10.93 18.50
N PRO A 850 7.50 -10.00 18.21
CA PRO A 850 8.52 -10.16 17.19
C PRO A 850 9.72 -11.01 17.65
N LEU A 851 9.57 -11.80 18.71
CA LEU A 851 10.61 -12.68 19.23
C LEU A 851 10.40 -14.09 18.68
N PRO A 852 11.12 -14.51 17.62
CA PRO A 852 11.30 -15.93 17.37
C PRO A 852 12.04 -16.52 18.58
N PHE A 853 11.47 -17.57 19.16
CA PHE A 853 12.04 -18.63 20.03
C PHE A 853 13.59 -18.67 20.21
N TYR A 854 14.21 -17.61 20.72
CA TYR A 854 15.62 -17.56 21.13
C TYR A 854 15.83 -16.54 22.28
N SER A 855 14.95 -16.55 23.28
CA SER A 855 15.25 -15.87 24.56
C SER A 855 14.64 -16.55 25.78
N SER A 856 14.34 -17.85 25.71
CA SER A 856 13.77 -18.61 26.83
C SER A 856 14.80 -19.34 27.70
N TYR A 857 16.08 -18.92 27.69
CA TYR A 857 17.10 -19.53 28.55
C TYR A 857 17.52 -18.71 29.79
N ASN A 858 17.02 -17.47 29.96
CA ASN A 858 17.40 -16.66 31.14
C ASN A 858 16.22 -16.11 31.97
N ASN A 859 14.98 -16.55 31.75
CA ASN A 859 13.85 -16.17 32.62
C ASN A 859 12.88 -17.33 32.90
N ILE A 860 13.43 -18.50 33.25
CA ILE A 860 12.66 -19.60 33.87
C ILE A 860 13.20 -19.82 35.29
N LYS A 861 12.82 -18.93 36.20
CA LYS A 861 12.63 -19.25 37.62
C LYS A 861 11.30 -18.59 38.01
N HIS A 862 10.34 -19.40 38.44
CA HIS A 862 8.95 -19.06 38.81
C HIS A 862 7.91 -19.06 37.68
N ASN A 863 7.59 -20.24 37.14
CA ASN A 863 6.33 -20.92 37.49
C ASN A 863 6.26 -22.30 36.82
N LYS A 864 5.96 -23.32 37.62
CA LYS A 864 5.87 -24.72 37.25
C LYS A 864 4.54 -25.03 36.55
N GLN A 865 4.59 -26.10 35.74
CA GLN A 865 3.51 -27.04 35.41
C GLN A 865 2.50 -26.64 34.32
N TRP A 866 2.81 -27.01 33.07
CA TRP A 866 1.81 -27.56 32.14
C TRP A 866 2.44 -28.73 31.36
N ASN A 867 2.02 -29.95 31.71
CA ASN A 867 2.36 -31.18 30.97
C ASN A 867 1.53 -31.21 29.67
N ILE A 868 2.19 -31.22 28.52
CA ILE A 868 1.56 -31.57 27.24
C ILE A 868 1.90 -33.03 26.94
N TYR A 869 0.87 -33.87 26.96
CA TYR A 869 0.90 -35.22 26.41
C TYR A 869 0.99 -35.12 24.88
N ILE A 870 2.07 -35.63 24.31
CA ILE A 870 2.13 -36.02 22.90
C ILE A 870 1.73 -37.50 22.86
N ALA A 871 0.64 -37.80 22.15
CA ALA A 871 0.30 -39.16 21.77
C ALA A 871 0.26 -39.22 20.24
N ASN A 872 1.17 -40.05 19.70
CA ASN A 872 1.33 -40.65 18.37
C ASN A 872 0.57 -40.08 17.17
#